data_AF-A0A842R589-F1
#
_entry.id   AF-A0A842R589-F1
#
_cell.length_a   1.000
_cell.length_b   1.000
_cell.length_c   1.000
_cell.angle_alpha   90.00
_cell.angle_beta   90.00
_cell.angle_gamma   90.00
#
_symmetry.space_group_name_H-M   'P 1'
#
loop_
_entity.id
_entity.type
_entity.pdbx_description
1 polymer ?
#
loop_
_entity_poly.entity_id
_entity_poly.type
_entity_poly.pdbx_seq_one_letter_code
_entity_poly.pdbx_strand_id
1 'polypeptide(L)'
;MNDQNEADLLEKKYFRTFQIIMVASTVLFSGFVGYICFDYFIRPKVSTSHYHFNVQYRVGNETAMSEVVNNTLYPLLQIYDRNPEFRGNIEMQSLTLEWMNKTNPECSDLLRKLVLDTKQIQLVMVQYSSALAIAYPYIDMYKSIVHTQELIEDFFGVYPESGISRAIMLQEGQFMLGASRIIEDIKNSEGNPVYDTLMVTKEALSFFGVERDAPIYRYQLAGLEEIFILPYVQTVMEGDVFHSVLWFMDGELLVAGEEQYWTKDGYWEMNASFFEEIEFMTRNHENRLKDLARQGNHFLHLDEWVNTLLDRGQPPLLDQYVPETHWQTYRYRGPFVWMAQTKGGTPFSDGEVCSRNYYTHQKLLATEIMLNYSHFNLSSINASVYSSYFQRLHRAWLDLAEAQVTDTTGVSPRDFEGYFAFNKTQAALNNATEIMSLLVNVTNEWNNTVYTNNGSIQIVALNQIKGMNPVMTNQSEFINFTTNLGSGGQHALPVMLELMNANGLNVTSMILETPWNPALNYSRVRVSFPETTDMEENWAYIKFKGLFNEISYSPSLIEYDTINLSRSEYYPDTYEAYEDWDSRSAHDNFELYLPLANGLIYSTEGRYAVIKNCSQSHVCMKWNPDEIRFMQTEIINPHGETWEYFILQDVSINQALEFANLVNAFSVETFDGDDLS
;
A
#
# COMPACT_ATOMS: atom_id res chain seq x y z
N MET A 1 16.60 -13.21 88.62
CA MET A 1 17.41 -12.06 88.13
C MET A 1 17.91 -12.24 86.69
N ASN A 2 18.12 -13.45 86.17
CA ASN A 2 18.51 -13.64 84.76
C ASN A 2 17.34 -13.49 83.76
N ASP A 3 16.14 -13.99 84.07
CA ASP A 3 15.01 -13.96 83.11
C ASP A 3 14.46 -12.55 82.82
N GLN A 4 14.56 -11.64 83.79
CA GLN A 4 14.15 -10.24 83.62
C GLN A 4 15.09 -9.47 82.68
N ASN A 5 16.38 -9.82 82.68
CA ASN A 5 17.36 -9.22 81.77
C ASN A 5 17.17 -9.71 80.32
N GLU A 6 16.77 -10.96 80.12
CA GLU A 6 16.46 -11.49 78.78
C GLU A 6 15.22 -10.84 78.18
N ALA A 7 14.15 -10.65 78.97
CA ALA A 7 12.94 -9.97 78.51
C ALA A 7 13.21 -8.52 78.09
N ASP A 8 13.96 -7.76 78.90
CA ASP A 8 14.39 -6.38 78.60
C ASP A 8 15.27 -6.30 77.33
N LEU A 9 16.15 -7.28 77.13
CA LEU A 9 16.98 -7.40 75.95
C LEU A 9 16.16 -7.74 74.70
N LEU A 10 15.15 -8.61 74.84
CA LEU A 10 14.22 -8.94 73.77
C LEU A 10 13.40 -7.70 73.38
N GLU A 11 12.83 -7.00 74.35
CA GLU A 11 12.02 -5.79 74.12
C GLU A 11 12.85 -4.70 73.43
N LYS A 12 14.10 -4.46 73.87
CA LYS A 12 15.01 -3.51 73.21
C LYS A 12 15.38 -3.94 71.78
N LYS A 13 15.54 -5.24 71.52
CA LYS A 13 15.77 -5.76 70.17
C LYS A 13 14.52 -5.57 69.31
N TYR A 14 13.34 -5.94 69.79
CA TYR A 14 12.08 -5.74 69.10
C TYR A 14 11.83 -4.27 68.77
N PHE A 15 12.05 -3.38 69.73
CA PHE A 15 11.87 -1.94 69.52
C PHE A 15 12.86 -1.39 68.49
N ARG A 16 14.13 -1.78 68.54
CA ARG A 16 15.12 -1.40 67.51
C ARG A 16 14.76 -1.96 66.13
N THR A 17 14.37 -3.22 66.05
CA THR A 17 13.94 -3.85 64.79
C THR A 17 12.71 -3.14 64.22
N PHE A 18 11.73 -2.82 65.06
CA PHE A 18 10.55 -2.06 64.66
C PHE A 18 10.91 -0.65 64.17
N GLN A 19 11.79 0.07 64.86
CA GLN A 19 12.29 1.38 64.42
C GLN A 19 13.02 1.29 63.06
N ILE A 20 13.86 0.26 62.86
CA ILE A 20 14.54 0.02 61.59
C ILE A 20 13.53 -0.25 60.47
N ILE A 21 12.52 -1.09 60.72
CA ILE A 21 11.46 -1.37 59.75
C ILE A 21 10.68 -0.11 59.42
N MET A 22 10.28 0.69 60.41
CA MET A 22 9.55 1.95 60.19
C MET A 22 10.36 2.93 59.35
N VAL A 23 11.65 3.13 59.66
CA VAL A 23 12.54 4.01 58.87
C VAL A 23 12.71 3.47 57.45
N ALA A 24 12.93 2.17 57.28
CA ALA A 24 13.06 1.55 55.96
C ALA A 24 11.77 1.70 55.13
N SER A 25 10.60 1.47 55.74
CA SER A 25 9.30 1.66 55.08
C SER A 25 9.05 3.12 54.70
N THR A 26 9.40 4.09 55.55
CA THR A 26 9.29 5.52 55.21
C THR A 26 10.22 5.88 54.06
N VAL A 27 11.48 5.42 54.06
CA VAL A 27 12.43 5.70 52.97
C VAL A 27 11.95 5.07 51.65
N LEU A 28 11.47 3.83 51.67
CA LEU A 28 10.92 3.16 50.49
C LEU A 28 9.67 3.86 49.97
N PHE A 29 8.75 4.27 50.85
CA PHE A 29 7.54 4.98 50.46
C PHE A 29 7.84 6.38 49.93
N SER A 30 8.71 7.14 50.59
CA SER A 30 9.16 8.46 50.09
C SER A 30 9.92 8.35 48.78
N GLY A 31 10.73 7.30 48.61
CA GLY A 31 11.40 7.00 47.34
C GLY A 31 10.40 6.67 46.23
N PHE A 32 9.38 5.87 46.52
CA PHE A 32 8.32 5.51 45.59
C PHE A 32 7.45 6.72 45.20
N VAL A 33 7.01 7.52 46.17
CA VAL A 33 6.26 8.77 45.92
C VAL A 33 7.13 9.77 45.17
N GLY A 34 8.40 9.92 45.54
CA GLY A 34 9.36 10.78 44.84
C GLY A 34 9.58 10.33 43.40
N TYR A 35 9.67 9.03 43.15
CA TYR A 35 9.74 8.45 41.81
C TYR A 35 8.47 8.73 41.01
N ILE A 36 7.28 8.49 41.56
CA ILE A 36 6.00 8.82 40.89
C ILE A 36 5.92 10.31 40.58
N CYS A 37 6.31 11.18 41.51
CA CYS A 37 6.30 12.61 41.29
C CYS A 37 7.32 13.03 40.21
N PHE A 38 8.50 12.42 40.19
CA PHE A 38 9.50 12.67 39.16
C PHE A 38 9.00 12.21 37.78
N ASP A 39 8.49 10.98 37.71
CA ASP A 39 7.94 10.38 36.50
C ASP A 39 6.76 11.19 35.95
N TYR A 40 5.86 11.64 36.84
CA TYR A 40 4.64 12.33 36.43
C TYR A 40 4.79 13.85 36.23
N PHE A 41 5.68 14.55 36.96
CA PHE A 41 5.75 16.01 36.90
C PHE A 41 7.03 16.57 36.28
N ILE A 42 8.12 15.79 36.25
CA ILE A 42 9.43 16.30 35.82
C ILE A 42 9.81 15.78 34.44
N ARG A 43 9.37 14.58 34.06
CA ARG A 43 9.69 14.04 32.74
C ARG A 43 9.04 14.88 31.63
N PRO A 44 9.76 15.13 30.51
CA PRO A 44 9.15 15.72 29.34
C PRO A 44 7.97 14.86 28.88
N LYS A 45 6.84 15.52 28.68
CA LYS A 45 5.65 14.91 28.11
C LYS A 45 5.40 15.53 26.76
N VAL A 46 5.29 14.68 25.75
CA VAL A 46 4.97 15.13 24.40
C VAL A 46 3.72 14.41 23.93
N SER A 47 2.95 15.09 23.10
CA SER A 47 1.81 14.51 22.42
C SER A 47 1.97 14.70 20.93
N THR A 48 1.75 13.65 20.16
CA THR A 48 1.50 13.79 18.72
C THR A 48 0.05 13.44 18.45
N SER A 49 -0.59 14.22 17.58
CA SER A 49 -1.92 13.89 17.08
C SER A 49 -1.81 13.57 15.60
N HIS A 50 -2.38 12.44 15.19
CA HIS A 50 -2.40 11.97 13.83
C HIS A 50 -3.83 11.62 13.44
N TYR A 51 -4.30 12.25 12.36
CA TYR A 51 -5.64 12.07 11.83
C TYR A 51 -5.50 11.61 10.39
N HIS A 52 -6.07 10.46 10.09
CA HIS A 52 -6.18 9.94 8.73
C HIS A 52 -7.51 10.38 8.13
N PHE A 53 -7.55 11.01 6.96
CA PHE A 53 -8.81 11.36 6.30
C PHE A 53 -8.86 10.78 4.91
N ASN A 54 -9.68 9.74 4.75
CA ASN A 54 -9.97 9.15 3.45
C ASN A 54 -11.23 9.79 2.86
N VAL A 55 -11.05 10.83 2.02
CA VAL A 55 -12.22 11.40 1.31
C VAL A 55 -12.88 10.35 0.41
N GLN A 56 -12.15 9.31 0.01
CA GLN A 56 -12.61 8.23 -0.86
C GLN A 56 -13.11 6.98 -0.11
N TYR A 57 -13.36 7.03 1.21
CA TYR A 57 -13.82 5.87 2.00
C TYR A 57 -15.11 5.20 1.49
N ARG A 58 -15.87 5.93 0.66
CA ARG A 58 -16.98 5.42 -0.16
C ARG A 58 -16.86 5.94 -1.57
N VAL A 59 -15.83 5.49 -2.27
CA VAL A 59 -15.47 6.05 -3.55
C VAL A 59 -16.63 5.97 -4.56
N GLY A 60 -16.84 7.04 -5.32
CA GLY A 60 -18.00 7.19 -6.20
C GLY A 60 -19.27 7.76 -5.53
N ASN A 61 -19.26 7.96 -4.21
CA ASN A 61 -20.33 8.66 -3.50
C ASN A 61 -19.90 10.08 -3.10
N GLU A 62 -20.19 11.05 -3.96
CA GLU A 62 -19.86 12.47 -3.74
C GLU A 62 -20.47 13.05 -2.45
N THR A 63 -21.61 12.52 -1.99
CA THR A 63 -22.21 12.93 -0.70
C THR A 63 -21.32 12.49 0.46
N ALA A 64 -20.88 11.23 0.47
CA ALA A 64 -19.97 10.72 1.49
C ALA A 64 -18.64 11.51 1.50
N MET A 65 -18.08 11.81 0.32
CA MET A 65 -16.88 12.66 0.19
C MET A 65 -17.09 14.04 0.83
N SER A 66 -18.25 14.66 0.57
CA SER A 66 -18.61 15.96 1.13
C SER A 66 -18.82 15.90 2.64
N GLU A 67 -19.37 14.80 3.16
CA GLU A 67 -19.60 14.59 4.59
C GLU A 67 -18.28 14.47 5.36
N VAL A 68 -17.28 13.76 4.83
CA VAL A 68 -15.93 13.71 5.43
C VAL A 68 -15.38 15.13 5.58
N VAL A 69 -15.42 15.94 4.51
CA VAL A 69 -14.92 17.31 4.56
C VAL A 69 -15.73 18.17 5.55
N ASN A 70 -17.05 18.21 5.40
CA ASN A 70 -17.90 19.19 6.07
C ASN A 70 -18.16 18.86 7.53
N ASN A 71 -18.31 17.57 7.84
CA ASN A 71 -18.78 17.12 9.14
C ASN A 71 -17.63 16.61 10.03
N THR A 72 -16.43 16.40 9.48
CA THR A 72 -15.33 15.79 10.25
C THR A 72 -14.04 16.60 10.15
N LEU A 73 -13.49 16.80 8.95
CA LEU A 73 -12.27 17.58 8.75
C LEU A 73 -12.47 19.05 9.15
N TYR A 74 -13.51 19.72 8.66
CA TYR A 74 -13.73 21.13 8.94
C TYR A 74 -13.92 21.43 10.45
N PRO A 75 -14.78 20.69 11.19
CA PRO A 75 -14.87 20.85 12.65
C PRO A 75 -13.55 20.59 13.38
N LEU A 76 -12.75 19.61 12.94
CA LEU A 76 -11.41 19.38 13.50
C LEU A 76 -10.52 20.60 13.32
N LEU A 77 -10.44 21.16 12.10
CA LEU A 77 -9.65 22.36 11.83
C LEU A 77 -10.10 23.54 12.70
N GLN A 78 -11.41 23.69 12.93
CA GLN A 78 -11.92 24.73 13.81
C GLN A 78 -11.51 24.52 15.29
N ILE A 79 -11.31 23.28 15.76
CA ILE A 79 -10.72 23.04 17.08
C ILE A 79 -9.31 23.65 17.16
N TYR A 80 -8.46 23.41 16.15
CA TYR A 80 -7.11 23.96 16.12
C TYR A 80 -7.14 25.48 16.06
N ASP A 81 -7.97 26.08 15.21
CA ASP A 81 -8.06 27.54 15.10
C ASP A 81 -8.41 28.24 16.42
N ARG A 82 -9.24 27.60 17.26
CA ARG A 82 -9.62 28.11 18.58
C ARG A 82 -8.55 27.91 19.66
N ASN A 83 -7.59 27.00 19.45
CA ASN A 83 -6.59 26.61 20.44
C ASN A 83 -5.18 26.68 19.83
N PRO A 84 -4.56 27.89 19.77
CA PRO A 84 -3.29 28.15 19.07
C PRO A 84 -2.08 27.32 19.55
N GLU A 85 -2.16 26.75 20.74
CA GLU A 85 -1.14 25.89 21.33
C GLU A 85 -1.16 24.46 20.80
N PHE A 86 -2.25 24.02 20.18
CA PHE A 86 -2.35 22.65 19.64
C PHE A 86 -1.52 22.50 18.38
N ARG A 87 -0.94 21.31 18.23
CA ARG A 87 -0.27 20.84 17.01
C ARG A 87 -0.82 19.47 16.61
N GLY A 88 -0.95 19.26 15.31
CA GLY A 88 -1.51 18.03 14.75
C GLY A 88 -0.97 17.72 13.38
N ASN A 89 -1.13 16.47 12.97
CA ASN A 89 -0.72 15.95 11.68
C ASN A 89 -1.95 15.37 11.00
N ILE A 90 -2.17 15.74 9.74
CA ILE A 90 -3.30 15.26 8.95
C ILE A 90 -2.75 14.47 7.77
N GLU A 91 -2.98 13.16 7.74
CA GLU A 91 -2.87 12.36 6.53
C GLU A 91 -4.13 12.58 5.70
N MET A 92 -3.94 12.91 4.42
CA MET A 92 -4.98 12.89 3.41
C MET A 92 -4.35 12.92 2.02
N GLN A 93 -5.10 12.50 1.02
CA GLN A 93 -4.66 12.46 -0.37
C GLN A 93 -4.83 13.84 -1.03
N SER A 94 -4.02 14.16 -2.04
CA SER A 94 -4.05 15.51 -2.64
C SER A 94 -5.32 15.78 -3.45
N LEU A 95 -6.04 14.74 -3.90
CA LEU A 95 -7.40 14.87 -4.46
C LEU A 95 -8.35 15.61 -3.50
N THR A 96 -8.16 15.45 -2.19
CA THR A 96 -8.97 16.14 -1.17
C THR A 96 -8.82 17.66 -1.31
N LEU A 97 -7.65 18.18 -1.68
CA LEU A 97 -7.45 19.62 -1.91
C LEU A 97 -8.30 20.13 -3.08
N GLU A 98 -8.26 19.42 -4.20
CA GLU A 98 -9.07 19.76 -5.39
C GLU A 98 -10.56 19.72 -5.06
N TRP A 99 -10.98 18.68 -4.35
CA TRP A 99 -12.36 18.51 -3.91
C TRP A 99 -12.79 19.64 -2.98
N MET A 100 -12.04 19.91 -1.91
CA MET A 100 -12.35 20.96 -0.94
C MET A 100 -12.38 22.34 -1.58
N ASN A 101 -11.41 22.68 -2.42
CA ASN A 101 -11.38 23.98 -3.08
C ASN A 101 -12.62 24.21 -3.96
N LYS A 102 -13.16 23.14 -4.55
CA LYS A 102 -14.39 23.17 -5.35
C LYS A 102 -15.66 23.19 -4.51
N THR A 103 -15.75 22.39 -3.46
CA THR A 103 -17.00 22.08 -2.74
C THR A 103 -17.13 22.79 -1.38
N ASN A 104 -16.01 23.10 -0.72
CA ASN A 104 -15.95 23.81 0.55
C ASN A 104 -14.70 24.71 0.66
N PRO A 105 -14.67 25.87 -0.03
CA PRO A 105 -13.52 26.76 -0.02
C PRO A 105 -13.19 27.32 1.38
N GLU A 106 -14.18 27.45 2.28
CA GLU A 106 -13.93 27.89 3.66
C GLU A 106 -13.06 26.88 4.44
N CYS A 107 -13.32 25.58 4.26
CA CYS A 107 -12.48 24.53 4.83
C CYS A 107 -11.06 24.57 4.24
N SER A 108 -10.95 24.75 2.92
CA SER A 108 -9.67 24.90 2.22
C SER A 108 -8.85 26.10 2.73
N ASP A 109 -9.49 27.26 2.89
CA ASP A 109 -8.87 28.48 3.42
C ASP A 109 -8.41 28.28 4.87
N LEU A 110 -9.22 27.62 5.69
CA LEU A 110 -8.88 27.34 7.08
C LEU A 110 -7.70 26.37 7.18
N LEU A 111 -7.69 25.30 6.37
CA LEU A 111 -6.56 24.38 6.29
C LEU A 111 -5.28 25.14 5.94
N ARG A 112 -5.34 25.97 4.89
CA ARG A 112 -4.20 26.78 4.46
C ARG A 112 -3.70 27.72 5.55
N LYS A 113 -4.59 28.41 6.26
CA LYS A 113 -4.23 29.24 7.42
C LYS A 113 -3.50 28.43 8.49
N LEU A 114 -4.01 27.24 8.82
CA LEU A 114 -3.45 26.40 9.88
C LEU A 114 -2.09 25.78 9.50
N VAL A 115 -1.85 25.54 8.21
CA VAL A 115 -0.61 24.98 7.68
C VAL A 115 0.45 26.05 7.41
N LEU A 116 0.06 27.21 6.88
CA LEU A 116 0.99 28.25 6.45
C LEU A 116 1.20 29.36 7.49
N ASP A 117 0.11 29.87 8.07
CA ASP A 117 0.17 31.09 8.87
C ASP A 117 0.42 30.78 10.34
N THR A 118 -0.32 29.83 10.92
CA THR A 118 -0.22 29.49 12.35
C THR A 118 0.71 28.32 12.64
N LYS A 119 1.08 27.55 11.60
CA LYS A 119 1.91 26.33 11.70
C LYS A 119 1.38 25.36 12.77
N GLN A 120 0.06 25.23 12.85
CA GLN A 120 -0.60 24.31 13.78
C GLN A 120 -0.73 22.91 13.21
N ILE A 121 -0.96 22.82 11.90
CA ILE A 121 -1.14 21.55 11.20
C ILE A 121 0.06 21.28 10.29
N GLN A 122 0.56 20.06 10.35
CA GLN A 122 1.46 19.48 9.36
C GLN A 122 0.68 18.46 8.52
N LEU A 123 0.93 18.41 7.21
CA LEU A 123 0.25 17.49 6.30
C LEU A 123 1.12 16.28 5.97
N VAL A 124 0.56 15.09 6.07
CA VAL A 124 1.14 13.86 5.53
C VAL A 124 0.41 13.57 4.22
N MET A 125 0.97 14.08 3.12
CA MET A 125 0.34 14.02 1.80
C MET A 125 1.36 13.51 0.80
N VAL A 126 1.16 12.27 0.37
CA VAL A 126 2.12 11.53 -0.46
C VAL A 126 1.55 11.30 -1.86
N GLN A 127 0.32 10.83 -1.94
CA GLN A 127 -0.31 10.35 -3.18
C GLN A 127 -1.57 11.13 -3.54
N TYR A 128 -1.91 11.11 -4.84
CA TYR A 128 -3.07 11.81 -5.38
C TYR A 128 -4.38 11.22 -4.87
N SER A 129 -4.46 9.89 -4.82
CA SER A 129 -5.64 9.12 -4.44
C SER A 129 -5.26 8.03 -3.44
N SER A 130 -6.24 7.46 -2.73
CA SER A 130 -6.05 6.48 -1.64
C SER A 130 -5.66 5.09 -2.16
N ALA A 131 -4.63 5.02 -3.01
CA ALA A 131 -4.30 3.83 -3.78
C ALA A 131 -3.91 2.63 -2.91
N LEU A 132 -4.29 1.43 -3.35
CA LEU A 132 -3.75 0.14 -2.91
C LEU A 132 -2.35 -0.05 -3.53
N ALA A 133 -1.39 0.77 -3.10
CA ALA A 133 -0.06 0.84 -3.71
C ALA A 133 0.69 -0.51 -3.72
N ILE A 134 0.38 -1.42 -2.79
CA ILE A 134 1.00 -2.76 -2.79
C ILE A 134 0.60 -3.60 -4.01
N ALA A 135 -0.52 -3.31 -4.66
CA ALA A 135 -1.02 -4.10 -5.79
C ALA A 135 -0.50 -3.60 -7.14
N TYR A 136 0.12 -2.42 -7.22
CA TYR A 136 0.39 -1.79 -8.51
C TYR A 136 1.86 -1.47 -8.73
N PRO A 137 2.30 -1.32 -9.99
CA PRO A 137 3.70 -1.06 -10.31
C PRO A 137 4.20 0.29 -9.77
N TYR A 138 5.50 0.37 -9.53
CA TYR A 138 6.22 1.59 -9.14
C TYR A 138 5.76 2.87 -9.85
N ILE A 139 5.60 2.81 -11.17
CA ILE A 139 5.36 3.99 -12.01
C ILE A 139 4.02 4.67 -11.72
N ASP A 140 3.01 3.91 -11.28
CA ASP A 140 1.69 4.43 -10.94
C ASP A 140 1.79 5.32 -9.70
N MET A 141 2.48 4.81 -8.67
CA MET A 141 2.74 5.53 -7.44
C MET A 141 3.67 6.72 -7.68
N TYR A 142 4.72 6.57 -8.48
CA TYR A 142 5.63 7.67 -8.84
C TYR A 142 4.87 8.83 -9.49
N LYS A 143 4.03 8.55 -10.50
CA LYS A 143 3.22 9.58 -11.19
C LYS A 143 2.22 10.24 -10.24
N SER A 144 1.60 9.45 -9.37
CA SER A 144 0.70 9.95 -8.32
C SER A 144 1.42 10.94 -7.39
N ILE A 145 2.63 10.61 -6.94
CA ILE A 145 3.42 11.48 -6.05
C ILE A 145 3.90 12.75 -6.75
N VAL A 146 4.41 12.64 -7.98
CA VAL A 146 4.83 13.82 -8.77
C VAL A 146 3.68 14.80 -8.91
N HIS A 147 2.48 14.31 -9.26
CA HIS A 147 1.32 15.18 -9.36
C HIS A 147 0.89 15.77 -8.00
N THR A 148 0.99 14.98 -6.93
CA THR A 148 0.76 15.49 -5.57
C THR A 148 1.72 16.62 -5.21
N GLN A 149 2.99 16.53 -5.59
CA GLN A 149 3.97 17.59 -5.35
C GLN A 149 3.61 18.87 -6.12
N GLU A 150 3.22 18.76 -7.39
CA GLU A 150 2.73 19.90 -8.18
C GLU A 150 1.54 20.60 -7.48
N LEU A 151 0.55 19.82 -7.03
CA LEU A 151 -0.61 20.36 -6.31
C LEU A 151 -0.23 21.01 -4.97
N ILE A 152 0.69 20.40 -4.22
CA ILE A 152 1.19 20.96 -2.96
C ILE A 152 1.88 22.31 -3.22
N GLU A 153 2.72 22.40 -4.25
CA GLU A 153 3.40 23.65 -4.60
C GLU A 153 2.42 24.75 -4.97
N ASP A 154 1.38 24.41 -5.73
CA ASP A 154 0.31 25.36 -6.10
C ASP A 154 -0.51 25.84 -4.89
N PHE A 155 -0.81 24.96 -3.94
CA PHE A 155 -1.67 25.28 -2.78
C PHE A 155 -0.91 25.91 -1.61
N PHE A 156 0.28 25.39 -1.31
CA PHE A 156 1.03 25.67 -0.08
C PHE A 156 2.42 26.26 -0.32
N GLY A 157 2.89 26.30 -1.57
CA GLY A 157 4.26 26.70 -1.91
C GLY A 157 5.26 25.56 -1.77
N VAL A 158 6.55 25.89 -1.84
CA VAL A 158 7.64 24.90 -1.87
C VAL A 158 8.03 24.42 -0.47
N TYR A 159 8.57 23.20 -0.40
CA TYR A 159 9.18 22.68 0.83
C TYR A 159 10.41 23.52 1.27
N PRO A 160 10.67 23.71 2.58
CA PRO A 160 9.94 23.21 3.76
C PRO A 160 8.77 24.10 4.21
N GLU A 161 8.52 25.21 3.52
CA GLU A 161 7.55 26.22 3.95
C GLU A 161 6.09 25.75 3.77
N SER A 162 5.88 24.76 2.90
CA SER A 162 4.59 24.12 2.57
C SER A 162 3.91 23.40 3.73
N GLY A 163 4.64 23.08 4.82
CA GLY A 163 4.08 22.36 5.97
C GLY A 163 3.79 20.88 5.70
N ILE A 164 4.36 20.31 4.64
CA ILE A 164 4.33 18.87 4.36
C ILE A 164 5.35 18.15 5.25
N SER A 165 4.95 17.02 5.81
CA SER A 165 5.80 16.14 6.60
C SER A 165 6.79 15.38 5.75
N ARG A 166 7.94 15.08 6.36
CA ARG A 166 8.94 14.17 5.79
C ARG A 166 8.57 12.68 5.89
N ALA A 167 7.47 12.39 6.58
CA ALA A 167 6.98 11.04 6.73
C ALA A 167 6.08 10.65 5.56
N ILE A 168 6.25 9.42 5.09
CA ILE A 168 5.33 8.70 4.24
C ILE A 168 4.41 7.91 5.16
N MET A 169 3.13 8.23 5.06
CA MET A 169 2.06 7.38 5.54
C MET A 169 1.10 7.18 4.39
N LEU A 170 0.71 5.93 4.18
CA LEU A 170 -0.21 5.54 3.12
C LEU A 170 -1.54 5.11 3.73
N GLN A 171 -2.58 5.14 2.89
CA GLN A 171 -3.93 4.69 3.22
C GLN A 171 -3.90 3.36 3.97
N GLU A 172 -4.66 3.28 5.06
CA GLU A 172 -4.77 2.07 5.88
C GLU A 172 -3.39 1.58 6.34
N GLY A 173 -2.48 2.51 6.68
CA GLY A 173 -1.13 2.19 7.14
C GLY A 173 -0.41 1.15 6.27
N GLN A 174 -0.66 1.18 4.95
CA GLN A 174 0.05 0.35 3.99
C GLN A 174 1.55 0.54 4.17
N PHE A 175 2.25 -0.56 4.30
CA PHE A 175 3.67 -0.58 4.55
C PHE A 175 4.39 -1.31 3.42
N MET A 176 5.36 -0.65 2.82
CA MET A 176 6.17 -1.21 1.74
C MET A 176 7.58 -0.63 1.78
N LEU A 177 8.56 -1.50 2.00
CA LEU A 177 9.97 -1.10 2.07
C LEU A 177 10.51 -0.61 0.71
N GLY A 178 9.83 -0.96 -0.39
CA GLY A 178 10.10 -0.43 -1.73
C GLY A 178 9.92 1.09 -1.85
N ALA A 179 9.24 1.75 -0.90
CA ALA A 179 9.11 3.22 -0.87
C ALA A 179 10.47 3.95 -0.85
N SER A 180 11.53 3.31 -0.35
CA SER A 180 12.91 3.82 -0.42
C SER A 180 13.35 4.14 -1.85
N ARG A 181 12.89 3.37 -2.84
CA ARG A 181 13.18 3.63 -4.25
C ARG A 181 12.52 4.90 -4.74
N ILE A 182 11.23 5.10 -4.41
CA ILE A 182 10.53 6.32 -4.78
C ILE A 182 11.21 7.54 -4.14
N ILE A 183 11.59 7.44 -2.86
CA ILE A 183 12.29 8.51 -2.15
C ILE A 183 13.59 8.90 -2.90
N GLU A 184 14.40 7.92 -3.27
CA GLU A 184 15.64 8.15 -4.03
C GLU A 184 15.38 8.77 -5.41
N ASP A 185 14.40 8.27 -6.15
CA ASP A 185 14.10 8.77 -7.49
C ASP A 185 13.55 10.21 -7.47
N ILE A 186 12.66 10.54 -6.53
CA ILE A 186 12.15 11.91 -6.31
C ILE A 186 13.30 12.85 -5.93
N LYS A 187 14.19 12.40 -5.03
CA LYS A 187 15.38 13.17 -4.67
C LYS A 187 16.23 13.49 -5.90
N ASN A 188 16.44 12.50 -6.76
CA ASN A 188 17.29 12.64 -7.93
C ASN A 188 16.65 13.50 -9.04
N SER A 189 15.31 13.48 -9.17
CA SER A 189 14.60 14.29 -10.17
C SER A 189 14.36 15.73 -9.72
N GLU A 190 13.94 15.95 -8.47
CA GLU A 190 13.50 17.26 -7.96
C GLU A 190 14.52 17.93 -7.01
N GLY A 191 15.58 17.23 -6.63
CA GLY A 191 16.74 17.76 -5.88
C GLY A 191 16.63 17.72 -4.36
N ASN A 192 15.53 18.19 -3.77
CA ASN A 192 15.33 18.18 -2.31
C ASN A 192 14.20 17.22 -1.93
N PRO A 193 14.50 16.00 -1.43
CA PRO A 193 13.47 15.07 -1.07
C PRO A 193 12.74 15.60 0.15
N VAL A 194 11.42 15.72 0.02
CA VAL A 194 10.55 16.00 1.16
C VAL A 194 10.60 14.82 2.13
N TYR A 195 10.64 13.58 1.61
CA TYR A 195 10.43 12.36 2.35
C TYR A 195 11.72 11.63 2.72
N ASP A 196 11.83 11.15 3.96
CA ASP A 196 12.93 10.26 4.40
C ASP A 196 12.52 9.26 5.49
N THR A 197 11.24 9.28 5.89
CA THR A 197 10.71 8.47 6.98
C THR A 197 9.48 7.72 6.51
N LEU A 198 9.37 6.42 6.78
CA LEU A 198 8.20 5.61 6.49
C LEU A 198 7.53 5.19 7.81
N MET A 199 6.23 5.45 7.93
CA MET A 199 5.46 5.04 9.10
C MET A 199 4.99 3.59 8.98
N VAL A 200 4.96 2.87 10.10
CA VAL A 200 4.51 1.47 10.17
C VAL A 200 3.82 1.17 11.49
N THR A 201 2.80 0.32 11.50
CA THR A 201 2.25 -0.14 12.79
C THR A 201 3.27 -1.05 13.48
N LYS A 202 3.38 -0.97 14.82
CA LYS A 202 4.14 -2.01 15.55
C LYS A 202 3.54 -3.40 15.35
N GLU A 203 2.23 -3.48 15.09
CA GLU A 203 1.57 -4.73 14.71
C GLU A 203 2.22 -5.36 13.47
N ALA A 204 2.40 -4.61 12.38
CA ALA A 204 3.02 -5.10 11.16
C ALA A 204 4.45 -5.60 11.43
N LEU A 205 5.29 -4.82 12.13
CA LEU A 205 6.64 -5.26 12.49
C LEU A 205 6.63 -6.55 13.33
N SER A 206 5.76 -6.59 14.34
CA SER A 206 5.61 -7.76 15.21
C SER A 206 5.09 -8.99 14.46
N PHE A 207 4.22 -8.79 13.45
CA PHE A 207 3.68 -9.87 12.64
C PHE A 207 4.79 -10.57 11.87
N PHE A 208 5.85 -9.88 11.47
CA PHE A 208 6.97 -10.51 10.79
C PHE A 208 8.08 -10.94 11.74
N GLY A 209 7.93 -10.80 13.06
CA GLY A 209 8.92 -11.29 14.03
C GLY A 209 10.05 -10.29 14.34
N VAL A 210 9.87 -9.00 14.06
CA VAL A 210 10.82 -7.97 14.49
C VAL A 210 10.79 -7.89 16.03
N GLU A 211 11.78 -8.50 16.69
CA GLU A 211 11.78 -8.69 18.16
C GLU A 211 12.14 -7.43 18.96
N ARG A 212 12.86 -6.49 18.36
CA ARG A 212 13.26 -5.26 19.05
C ARG A 212 12.09 -4.28 19.02
N ASP A 213 11.86 -3.57 20.12
CA ASP A 213 10.95 -2.42 20.16
C ASP A 213 11.81 -1.15 20.25
N ALA A 214 12.17 -0.61 19.09
CA ALA A 214 12.81 0.70 18.97
C ALA A 214 11.78 1.73 18.49
N PRO A 215 11.85 2.98 18.98
CA PRO A 215 10.91 4.03 18.57
C PRO A 215 11.16 4.51 17.14
N ILE A 216 12.31 4.19 16.55
CA ILE A 216 12.66 4.48 15.16
C ILE A 216 13.79 3.53 14.74
N TYR A 217 13.82 3.15 13.47
CA TYR A 217 14.88 2.34 12.87
C TYR A 217 15.51 3.07 11.69
N ARG A 218 16.74 2.70 11.35
CA ARG A 218 17.31 2.90 10.02
C ARG A 218 17.04 1.68 9.17
N TYR A 219 16.82 1.89 7.89
CA TYR A 219 16.61 0.80 6.94
C TYR A 219 17.23 1.14 5.59
N GLN A 220 17.86 0.16 4.96
CA GLN A 220 18.44 0.30 3.63
C GLN A 220 18.15 -0.94 2.79
N LEU A 221 17.43 -0.76 1.68
CA LEU A 221 17.06 -1.83 0.77
C LEU A 221 18.01 -1.88 -0.42
N ALA A 222 18.67 -3.01 -0.67
CA ALA A 222 19.39 -3.28 -1.92
C ALA A 222 20.39 -2.18 -2.38
N GLY A 223 20.96 -1.40 -1.46
CA GLY A 223 21.89 -0.31 -1.78
C GLY A 223 21.22 1.02 -2.19
N LEU A 224 19.89 1.09 -2.14
CA LEU A 224 19.11 2.34 -2.23
C LEU A 224 19.42 3.26 -1.04
N GLU A 225 18.85 4.46 -1.05
CA GLU A 225 18.98 5.42 0.05
C GLU A 225 18.52 4.83 1.40
N GLU A 226 19.28 5.14 2.45
CA GLU A 226 18.88 4.81 3.82
C GLU A 226 17.69 5.69 4.22
N ILE A 227 16.62 5.07 4.70
CA ILE A 227 15.43 5.75 5.21
C ILE A 227 15.21 5.42 6.68
N PHE A 228 14.36 6.20 7.34
CA PHE A 228 13.92 5.90 8.68
C PHE A 228 12.59 5.14 8.66
N ILE A 229 12.44 4.16 9.56
CA ILE A 229 11.16 3.48 9.81
C ILE A 229 10.67 3.94 11.18
N LEU A 230 9.50 4.57 11.22
CA LEU A 230 8.88 5.08 12.43
C LEU A 230 7.69 4.20 12.82
N PRO A 231 7.83 3.30 13.80
CA PRO A 231 6.73 2.54 14.32
C PRO A 231 5.78 3.45 15.09
N TYR A 232 4.47 3.30 14.89
CA TYR A 232 3.47 3.99 15.69
C TYR A 232 2.63 3.02 16.55
N VAL A 233 2.33 3.44 17.78
CA VAL A 233 1.49 2.75 18.77
C VAL A 233 0.70 3.73 19.63
N GLN A 234 -0.27 3.21 20.37
CA GLN A 234 -0.93 3.94 21.44
C GLN A 234 0.03 4.17 22.61
N THR A 235 0.04 5.41 23.12
CA THR A 235 0.77 5.97 24.28
C THR A 235 1.79 5.05 24.96
N VAL A 236 3.07 5.41 24.86
CA VAL A 236 4.20 4.63 25.35
C VAL A 236 5.30 5.52 25.92
N MET A 237 6.18 4.91 26.72
CA MET A 237 7.47 5.51 27.07
C MET A 237 8.47 5.20 25.95
N GLU A 238 8.96 6.23 25.27
CA GLU A 238 9.91 6.11 24.17
C GLU A 238 11.08 7.07 24.37
N GLY A 239 12.30 6.53 24.45
CA GLY A 239 13.52 7.34 24.58
C GLY A 239 13.52 8.31 25.78
N ASP A 240 13.09 7.84 26.96
CA ASP A 240 12.93 8.60 28.21
C ASP A 240 11.86 9.72 28.18
N VAL A 241 11.04 9.77 27.14
CA VAL A 241 9.91 10.70 27.00
C VAL A 241 8.60 9.95 27.19
N PHE A 242 7.68 10.54 27.93
CA PHE A 242 6.30 10.08 27.90
C PHE A 242 5.63 10.63 26.64
N HIS A 243 5.32 9.75 25.69
CA HIS A 243 4.72 10.11 24.42
C HIS A 243 3.25 9.67 24.38
N SER A 244 2.34 10.63 24.39
CA SER A 244 0.92 10.39 24.18
C SER A 244 0.58 10.50 22.70
N VAL A 245 0.32 9.37 22.06
CA VAL A 245 -0.12 9.33 20.67
C VAL A 245 -1.65 9.36 20.62
N LEU A 246 -2.18 10.41 19.99
CA LEU A 246 -3.58 10.44 19.58
C LEU A 246 -3.65 9.99 18.12
N TRP A 247 -3.94 8.71 17.92
CA TRP A 247 -4.07 8.11 16.60
C TRP A 247 -5.55 7.88 16.27
N PHE A 248 -6.02 8.45 15.16
CA PHE A 248 -7.34 8.19 14.60
C PHE A 248 -7.18 7.58 13.21
N MET A 249 -7.42 6.27 13.14
CA MET A 249 -7.30 5.44 11.92
C MET A 249 -8.18 5.96 10.79
N ASP A 250 -9.38 6.42 11.15
CA ASP A 250 -10.39 6.98 10.26
C ASP A 250 -10.89 8.25 10.96
N GLY A 251 -10.34 9.39 10.55
CA GLY A 251 -10.59 10.72 11.12
C GLY A 251 -12.04 11.17 10.93
N GLU A 252 -12.77 10.57 10.00
CA GLU A 252 -14.20 10.72 9.89
C GLU A 252 -14.97 10.11 11.08
N LEU A 253 -14.46 9.01 11.66
CA LEU A 253 -15.07 8.36 12.83
C LEU A 253 -14.81 9.13 14.13
N LEU A 254 -13.76 9.96 14.17
CA LEU A 254 -13.46 10.84 15.31
C LEU A 254 -14.68 11.68 15.72
N VAL A 255 -15.42 12.13 14.71
CA VAL A 255 -16.54 13.05 14.88
C VAL A 255 -17.88 12.33 14.67
N ALA A 256 -17.93 11.28 13.84
CA ALA A 256 -19.16 10.53 13.57
C ALA A 256 -19.47 9.40 14.57
N GLY A 257 -18.50 8.93 15.36
CA GLY A 257 -18.65 7.79 16.29
C GLY A 257 -18.45 6.41 15.63
N GLU A 258 -17.88 5.45 16.37
CA GLU A 258 -17.54 4.10 15.86
C GLU A 258 -18.75 3.15 15.69
N GLU A 259 -19.87 3.38 16.39
CA GLU A 259 -20.77 2.25 16.73
C GLU A 259 -22.24 2.33 16.30
N GLN A 260 -22.77 3.43 15.76
CA GLN A 260 -24.20 3.56 15.47
C GLN A 260 -24.30 4.48 14.26
N TYR A 261 -24.65 4.07 13.04
CA TYR A 261 -25.92 3.52 12.59
C TYR A 261 -25.67 2.72 11.31
N TRP A 262 -25.42 1.41 11.45
CA TRP A 262 -25.74 0.51 10.36
C TRP A 262 -27.27 0.49 10.25
N THR A 263 -27.85 1.25 9.32
CA THR A 263 -29.25 0.97 8.96
C THR A 263 -29.33 -0.47 8.47
N LYS A 264 -30.53 -1.05 8.48
CA LYS A 264 -30.77 -2.38 7.90
C LYS A 264 -30.29 -2.52 6.45
N ASP A 265 -30.10 -1.38 5.77
CA ASP A 265 -29.66 -1.26 4.39
C ASP A 265 -28.20 -0.77 4.27
N GLY A 266 -27.46 -0.63 5.38
CA GLY A 266 -26.04 -0.27 5.39
C GLY A 266 -25.73 1.19 5.08
N TYR A 267 -26.67 2.12 5.23
CA TYR A 267 -26.46 3.55 5.00
C TYR A 267 -26.26 4.33 6.31
N TRP A 268 -25.40 5.35 6.27
CA TRP A 268 -25.41 6.42 7.27
C TRP A 268 -26.63 7.29 6.97
N GLU A 269 -27.74 7.11 7.69
CA GLU A 269 -28.79 8.13 7.65
C GLU A 269 -28.43 9.26 8.61
N MET A 270 -27.91 10.36 8.06
CA MET A 270 -27.70 11.60 8.80
C MET A 270 -29.05 12.17 9.23
N ASN A 271 -29.51 11.81 10.43
CA ASN A 271 -30.68 12.41 11.06
C ASN A 271 -30.26 13.53 12.03
N ALA A 272 -31.22 14.28 12.59
CA ALA A 272 -30.91 15.39 13.49
C ALA A 272 -30.09 14.95 14.73
N SER A 273 -30.27 13.72 15.22
CA SER A 273 -29.46 13.17 16.32
C SER A 273 -28.00 12.94 15.95
N PHE A 274 -27.70 12.65 14.68
CA PHE A 274 -26.33 12.50 14.19
C PHE A 274 -25.54 13.83 14.28
N PHE A 275 -26.17 14.98 14.02
CA PHE A 275 -25.50 16.28 14.16
C PHE A 275 -25.23 16.67 15.61
N GLU A 276 -26.14 16.35 16.54
CA GLU A 276 -25.90 16.55 17.98
C GLU A 276 -24.75 15.67 18.49
N GLU A 277 -24.63 14.45 17.95
CA GLU A 277 -23.55 13.52 18.24
C GLU A 277 -22.20 14.03 17.73
N ILE A 278 -22.13 14.56 16.50
CA ILE A 278 -20.95 15.23 15.94
C ILE A 278 -20.46 16.36 16.86
N GLU A 279 -21.36 17.25 17.28
CA GLU A 279 -20.97 18.37 18.15
C GLU A 279 -20.44 17.87 19.51
N PHE A 280 -21.08 16.85 20.07
CA PHE A 280 -20.65 16.20 21.30
C PHE A 280 -19.27 15.54 21.17
N MET A 281 -19.05 14.76 20.12
CA MET A 281 -17.78 14.08 19.85
C MET A 281 -16.64 15.06 19.59
N THR A 282 -16.90 16.10 18.78
CA THR A 282 -15.97 17.21 18.54
C THR A 282 -15.56 17.87 19.86
N ARG A 283 -16.53 18.15 20.74
CA ARG A 283 -16.27 18.77 22.05
C ARG A 283 -15.49 17.85 22.99
N ASN A 284 -15.77 16.56 22.98
CA ASN A 284 -15.04 15.57 23.77
C ASN A 284 -13.59 15.47 23.32
N HIS A 285 -13.34 15.46 22.00
CA HIS A 285 -12.00 15.47 21.46
C HIS A 285 -11.23 16.75 21.84
N GLU A 286 -11.85 17.91 21.67
CA GLU A 286 -11.26 19.19 22.11
C GLU A 286 -10.94 19.17 23.61
N ASN A 287 -11.82 18.62 24.45
CA ASN A 287 -11.57 18.47 25.89
C ASN A 287 -10.39 17.54 26.18
N ARG A 288 -10.26 16.43 25.43
CA ARG A 288 -9.12 15.51 25.57
C ARG A 288 -7.79 16.20 25.25
N LEU A 289 -7.73 17.01 24.19
CA LEU A 289 -6.55 17.81 23.86
C LEU A 289 -6.26 18.84 24.97
N LYS A 290 -7.29 19.53 25.49
CA LYS A 290 -7.13 20.46 26.61
C LYS A 290 -6.62 19.76 27.88
N ASP A 291 -7.04 18.53 28.14
CA ASP A 291 -6.57 17.76 29.29
C ASP A 291 -5.11 17.35 29.15
N LEU A 292 -4.67 16.94 27.96
CA LEU A 292 -3.25 16.70 27.69
C LEU A 292 -2.41 17.98 27.88
N ALA A 293 -2.90 19.12 27.38
CA ALA A 293 -2.26 20.42 27.59
C ALA A 293 -2.14 20.77 29.09
N ARG A 294 -3.23 20.58 29.86
CA ARG A 294 -3.25 20.79 31.33
C ARG A 294 -2.30 19.85 32.08
N GLN A 295 -2.05 18.65 31.55
CA GLN A 295 -1.10 17.69 32.10
C GLN A 295 0.37 18.05 31.80
N GLY A 296 0.61 19.13 31.05
CA GLY A 296 1.94 19.62 30.66
C GLY A 296 2.50 18.98 29.39
N ASN A 297 1.67 18.38 28.55
CA ASN A 297 2.15 17.83 27.27
C ASN A 297 2.47 18.96 26.28
N HIS A 298 3.61 18.85 25.62
CA HIS A 298 3.97 19.65 24.45
C HIS A 298 3.49 18.95 23.19
N PHE A 299 2.67 19.61 22.38
CA PHE A 299 2.22 19.05 21.12
C PHE A 299 3.31 19.20 20.06
N LEU A 300 3.70 18.09 19.45
CA LEU A 300 4.72 18.05 18.40
C LEU A 300 4.08 17.68 17.06
N HIS A 301 4.62 18.28 16.00
CA HIS A 301 4.50 17.73 14.65
C HIS A 301 5.29 16.43 14.51
N LEU A 302 4.97 15.65 13.49
CA LEU A 302 5.60 14.37 13.23
C LEU A 302 7.11 14.53 12.95
N ASP A 303 7.49 15.55 12.19
CA ASP A 303 8.91 15.83 11.92
C ASP A 303 9.67 16.22 13.19
N GLU A 304 9.05 16.99 14.09
CA GLU A 304 9.63 17.35 15.39
C GLU A 304 9.80 16.10 16.27
N TRP A 305 8.87 15.15 16.20
CA TRP A 305 8.98 13.87 16.89
C TRP A 305 10.12 13.01 16.33
N VAL A 306 10.23 12.88 15.01
CA VAL A 306 11.36 12.18 14.36
C VAL A 306 12.69 12.79 14.79
N ASN A 307 12.84 14.12 14.72
CA ASN A 307 14.05 14.80 15.15
C ASN A 307 14.35 14.58 16.63
N THR A 308 13.31 14.60 17.47
CA THR A 308 13.42 14.29 18.90
C THR A 308 14.00 12.90 19.13
N LEU A 309 13.59 11.90 18.35
CA LEU A 309 14.15 10.55 18.44
C LEU A 309 15.60 10.46 17.94
N LEU A 310 15.90 11.11 16.81
CA LEU A 310 17.25 11.12 16.21
C LEU A 310 18.29 11.83 17.10
N ASP A 311 17.90 12.91 17.77
CA ASP A 311 18.78 13.67 18.67
C ASP A 311 19.20 12.87 19.92
N ARG A 312 18.49 11.77 20.25
CA ARG A 312 18.77 10.92 21.42
C ARG A 312 19.79 9.82 21.14
N GLY A 313 20.12 9.58 19.88
CA GLY A 313 21.11 8.58 19.50
C GLY A 313 20.86 8.01 18.12
N GLN A 314 21.82 7.22 17.65
CA GLN A 314 21.70 6.55 16.37
C GLN A 314 20.63 5.45 16.44
N PRO A 315 19.60 5.48 15.57
CA PRO A 315 18.62 4.40 15.53
C PRO A 315 19.27 3.05 15.18
N PRO A 316 18.77 1.93 15.73
CA PRO A 316 19.20 0.62 15.31
C PRO A 316 18.84 0.37 13.84
N LEU A 317 19.59 -0.50 13.19
CA LEU A 317 19.23 -1.00 11.86
C LEU A 317 18.04 -1.97 12.01
N LEU A 318 17.03 -1.83 11.15
CA LEU A 318 16.04 -2.87 10.91
C LEU A 318 16.71 -3.93 10.03
N ASP A 319 17.26 -4.95 10.67
CA ASP A 319 18.07 -6.01 10.06
C ASP A 319 17.24 -7.15 9.47
N GLN A 320 15.93 -7.12 9.66
CA GLN A 320 14.99 -8.07 9.10
C GLN A 320 14.15 -7.41 7.99
N TYR A 321 14.02 -8.08 6.85
CA TYR A 321 13.11 -7.64 5.80
C TYR A 321 11.65 -7.88 6.22
N VAL A 322 10.82 -6.86 6.08
CA VAL A 322 9.39 -6.90 6.39
C VAL A 322 8.62 -6.79 5.08
N PRO A 323 8.01 -7.89 4.60
CA PRO A 323 7.18 -7.88 3.40
C PRO A 323 6.05 -6.86 3.48
N GLU A 324 5.56 -6.46 2.32
CA GLU A 324 4.54 -5.43 2.19
C GLU A 324 3.22 -5.90 2.78
N THR A 325 2.58 -5.02 3.54
CA THR A 325 1.41 -5.36 4.34
C THR A 325 0.56 -4.13 4.65
N HIS A 326 -0.50 -4.34 5.44
CA HIS A 326 -1.42 -3.33 5.94
C HIS A 326 -1.40 -3.25 7.47
N TRP A 327 -1.97 -2.16 7.99
CA TRP A 327 -2.01 -1.78 9.41
C TRP A 327 -2.49 -2.85 10.40
N GLN A 328 -3.47 -3.70 10.05
CA GLN A 328 -3.92 -4.83 10.90
C GLN A 328 -3.53 -6.17 10.28
N THR A 329 -2.22 -6.42 10.18
CA THR A 329 -1.72 -7.60 9.47
C THR A 329 -2.29 -8.91 10.05
N TYR A 330 -2.51 -9.02 11.37
CA TYR A 330 -3.11 -10.22 11.96
C TYR A 330 -4.59 -10.37 11.59
N ARG A 331 -5.34 -9.28 11.58
CA ARG A 331 -6.78 -9.30 11.29
C ARG A 331 -7.06 -9.54 9.81
N TYR A 332 -6.28 -8.91 8.95
CA TYR A 332 -6.51 -8.88 7.51
C TYR A 332 -5.58 -9.80 6.70
N ARG A 333 -4.70 -10.55 7.38
CA ARG A 333 -3.79 -11.52 6.74
C ARG A 333 -2.90 -10.88 5.67
N GLY A 334 -2.42 -9.68 5.95
CA GLY A 334 -1.60 -8.88 5.02
C GLY A 334 -2.33 -8.62 3.70
N PRO A 335 -1.69 -8.73 2.53
CA PRO A 335 -2.28 -8.37 1.24
C PRO A 335 -3.48 -9.23 0.81
N PHE A 336 -3.73 -10.36 1.48
CA PHE A 336 -4.76 -11.31 1.08
C PHE A 336 -6.17 -10.71 1.08
N VAL A 337 -6.50 -9.89 2.08
CA VAL A 337 -7.83 -9.30 2.15
C VAL A 337 -8.14 -8.48 0.90
N TRP A 338 -7.22 -7.64 0.43
CA TRP A 338 -7.48 -6.67 -0.64
C TRP A 338 -7.25 -7.19 -2.06
N MET A 339 -6.55 -8.31 -2.20
CA MET A 339 -6.16 -8.82 -3.52
C MET A 339 -6.75 -10.18 -3.83
N ALA A 340 -7.50 -10.79 -2.91
CA ALA A 340 -7.92 -12.17 -3.06
C ALA A 340 -9.16 -12.52 -2.22
N GLN A 341 -9.57 -11.67 -1.28
CA GLN A 341 -10.68 -11.95 -0.41
C GLN A 341 -11.87 -11.05 -0.74
N THR A 342 -12.51 -11.33 -1.89
CA THR A 342 -13.78 -10.70 -2.21
C THR A 342 -14.72 -10.91 -1.04
N LYS A 343 -15.09 -9.82 -0.37
CA LYS A 343 -16.13 -9.78 0.65
C LYS A 343 -17.19 -8.82 0.17
N GLY A 344 -18.43 -9.11 0.50
CA GLY A 344 -19.55 -8.22 0.17
C GLY A 344 -20.17 -8.54 -1.19
N GLY A 345 -21.38 -8.02 -1.40
CA GLY A 345 -22.21 -8.37 -2.56
C GLY A 345 -21.83 -7.70 -3.88
N THR A 346 -20.58 -7.20 -4.02
CA THR A 346 -20.12 -6.57 -5.25
C THR A 346 -20.16 -7.57 -6.43
N PRO A 347 -20.52 -7.14 -7.64
CA PRO A 347 -20.51 -8.02 -8.81
C PRO A 347 -19.09 -8.28 -9.36
N PHE A 348 -18.06 -7.68 -8.77
CA PHE A 348 -16.66 -7.78 -9.19
C PHE A 348 -15.82 -8.42 -8.10
N SER A 349 -14.88 -9.29 -8.51
CA SER A 349 -13.87 -9.81 -7.60
C SER A 349 -12.69 -8.84 -7.42
N ASP A 350 -11.98 -8.92 -6.29
CA ASP A 350 -10.77 -8.11 -6.05
C ASP A 350 -9.72 -8.33 -7.16
N GLY A 351 -9.51 -9.60 -7.53
CA GLY A 351 -8.56 -9.98 -8.58
C GLY A 351 -8.93 -9.38 -9.94
N GLU A 352 -10.22 -9.27 -10.25
CA GLU A 352 -10.70 -8.62 -11.46
C GLU A 352 -10.45 -7.10 -11.44
N VAL A 353 -10.83 -6.41 -10.36
CA VAL A 353 -10.59 -4.97 -10.20
C VAL A 353 -9.10 -4.64 -10.33
N CYS A 354 -8.24 -5.34 -9.57
CA CYS A 354 -6.80 -5.14 -9.63
C CYS A 354 -6.23 -5.45 -11.02
N SER A 355 -6.68 -6.52 -11.69
CA SER A 355 -6.19 -6.86 -13.04
C SER A 355 -6.57 -5.83 -14.10
N ARG A 356 -7.77 -5.24 -14.00
CA ARG A 356 -8.23 -4.19 -14.90
C ARG A 356 -7.43 -2.90 -14.74
N ASN A 357 -7.10 -2.54 -13.51
CA ASN A 357 -6.17 -1.44 -13.21
C ASN A 357 -4.80 -1.73 -13.84
N TYR A 358 -4.31 -2.96 -13.69
CA TYR A 358 -3.02 -3.39 -14.24
C TYR A 358 -2.99 -3.33 -15.78
N TYR A 359 -4.05 -3.79 -16.45
CA TYR A 359 -4.20 -3.66 -17.90
C TYR A 359 -4.25 -2.20 -18.35
N THR A 360 -4.93 -1.34 -17.58
CA THR A 360 -5.02 0.09 -17.88
C THR A 360 -3.64 0.76 -17.79
N HIS A 361 -2.88 0.47 -16.73
CA HIS A 361 -1.47 0.89 -16.59
C HIS A 361 -0.66 0.56 -17.86
N GLN A 362 -0.71 -0.70 -18.30
CA GLN A 362 0.00 -1.18 -19.49
C GLN A 362 -0.33 -0.37 -20.74
N LYS A 363 -1.61 -0.07 -20.97
CA LYS A 363 -2.06 0.76 -22.11
C LYS A 363 -1.62 2.22 -21.98
N LEU A 364 -1.66 2.81 -20.79
CA LEU A 364 -1.20 4.19 -20.57
C LEU A 364 0.30 4.34 -20.79
N LEU A 365 1.09 3.39 -20.28
CA LEU A 365 2.54 3.38 -20.48
C LEU A 365 2.92 3.26 -21.95
N ALA A 366 2.28 2.35 -22.69
CA ALA A 366 2.50 2.23 -24.13
C ALA A 366 2.12 3.51 -24.89
N THR A 367 1.00 4.14 -24.53
CA THR A 367 0.55 5.41 -25.10
C THR A 367 1.56 6.53 -24.85
N GLU A 368 2.10 6.61 -23.65
CA GLU A 368 3.13 7.59 -23.28
C GLU A 368 4.40 7.44 -24.12
N ILE A 369 4.87 6.20 -24.27
CA ILE A 369 6.03 5.87 -25.10
C ILE A 369 5.79 6.29 -26.54
N MET A 370 4.62 5.98 -27.11
CA MET A 370 4.27 6.35 -28.48
C MET A 370 4.21 7.87 -28.67
N LEU A 371 3.63 8.60 -27.71
CA LEU A 371 3.55 10.05 -27.73
C LEU A 371 4.94 10.69 -27.70
N ASN A 372 5.79 10.25 -26.76
CA ASN A 372 7.16 10.70 -26.62
C ASN A 372 7.99 10.40 -27.88
N TYR A 373 7.90 9.17 -28.39
CA TYR A 373 8.62 8.76 -29.59
C TYR A 373 8.21 9.59 -30.82
N SER A 374 6.91 9.87 -30.97
CA SER A 374 6.40 10.70 -32.07
C SER A 374 6.95 12.12 -32.04
N HIS A 375 7.09 12.72 -30.85
CA HIS A 375 7.61 14.07 -30.72
C HIS A 375 9.14 14.13 -30.78
N PHE A 376 9.83 13.35 -29.96
CA PHE A 376 11.28 13.48 -29.77
C PHE A 376 12.12 12.70 -30.79
N ASN A 377 11.61 11.58 -31.31
CA ASN A 377 12.36 10.72 -32.23
C ASN A 377 11.95 10.94 -33.69
N LEU A 378 10.65 11.00 -33.96
CA LEU A 378 10.13 11.21 -35.32
C LEU A 378 9.97 12.69 -35.68
N SER A 379 9.84 13.58 -34.69
CA SER A 379 9.45 14.98 -34.93
C SER A 379 8.16 15.12 -35.75
N SER A 380 7.27 14.13 -35.68
CA SER A 380 6.08 14.02 -36.51
C SER A 380 4.91 14.87 -35.99
N ILE A 381 4.96 15.26 -34.72
CA ILE A 381 4.06 16.20 -34.08
C ILE A 381 4.82 17.38 -33.47
N ASN A 382 4.24 18.58 -33.57
CA ASN A 382 4.84 19.79 -32.98
C ASN A 382 4.57 19.87 -31.47
N ALA A 383 5.29 20.78 -30.78
CA ALA A 383 5.21 20.95 -29.33
C ALA A 383 3.80 21.30 -28.81
N SER A 384 2.99 22.03 -29.58
CA SER A 384 1.62 22.38 -29.18
C SER A 384 0.70 21.16 -29.18
N VAL A 385 0.84 20.28 -30.19
CA VAL A 385 0.08 19.03 -30.27
C VAL A 385 0.52 18.08 -29.16
N TYR A 386 1.84 17.93 -28.98
CA TYR A 386 2.41 17.12 -27.91
C TYR A 386 1.89 17.57 -26.53
N SER A 387 1.95 18.86 -26.22
CA SER A 387 1.48 19.40 -24.94
C SER A 387 0.00 19.13 -24.68
N SER A 388 -0.86 19.23 -25.70
CA SER A 388 -2.29 18.94 -25.57
C SER A 388 -2.55 17.46 -25.28
N TYR A 389 -1.89 16.56 -26.00
CA TYR A 389 -2.02 15.11 -25.77
C TYR A 389 -1.37 14.68 -24.46
N PHE A 390 -0.28 15.31 -24.06
CA PHE A 390 0.37 15.05 -22.78
C PHE A 390 -0.55 15.43 -21.60
N GLN A 391 -1.22 16.58 -21.65
CA GLN A 391 -2.21 16.95 -20.62
C GLN A 391 -3.38 15.95 -20.54
N ARG A 392 -3.83 15.45 -21.70
CA ARG A 392 -4.88 14.44 -21.75
C ARG A 392 -4.42 13.10 -21.17
N LEU A 393 -3.20 12.67 -21.50
CA LEU A 393 -2.58 11.48 -20.96
C LEU A 393 -2.35 11.60 -19.45
N HIS A 394 -1.91 12.77 -18.98
CA HIS A 394 -1.80 13.08 -17.56
C HIS A 394 -3.13 12.87 -16.84
N ARG A 395 -4.23 13.40 -17.39
CA ARG A 395 -5.55 13.15 -16.82
C ARG A 395 -5.93 11.68 -16.81
N ALA A 396 -5.54 10.91 -17.83
CA ALA A 396 -5.77 9.47 -17.88
C ALA A 396 -5.00 8.71 -16.78
N TRP A 397 -3.77 9.14 -16.46
CA TRP A 397 -3.03 8.62 -15.31
C TRP A 397 -3.72 8.96 -13.97
N LEU A 398 -4.29 10.16 -13.84
CA LEU A 398 -5.08 10.51 -12.65
C LEU A 398 -6.37 9.68 -12.53
N ASP A 399 -7.03 9.41 -13.66
CA ASP A 399 -8.18 8.51 -13.68
C ASP A 399 -7.76 7.08 -13.24
N LEU A 400 -6.60 6.58 -13.66
CA LEU A 400 -6.06 5.32 -13.15
C LEU A 400 -5.77 5.38 -11.64
N ALA A 401 -5.12 6.43 -11.14
CA ALA A 401 -4.84 6.59 -9.72
C ALA A 401 -6.14 6.56 -8.88
N GLU A 402 -7.22 7.20 -9.36
CA GLU A 402 -8.55 7.12 -8.73
C GLU A 402 -9.16 5.72 -8.80
N ALA A 403 -8.88 4.93 -9.85
CA ALA A 403 -9.39 3.57 -9.96
C ALA A 403 -8.68 2.57 -9.03
N GLN A 404 -7.52 2.94 -8.51
CA GLN A 404 -6.66 2.10 -7.68
C GLN A 404 -6.94 2.20 -6.18
N VAL A 405 -8.00 2.92 -5.77
CA VAL A 405 -8.36 3.15 -4.35
C VAL A 405 -8.58 1.85 -3.59
N THR A 406 -8.11 1.76 -2.34
CA THR A 406 -8.25 0.55 -1.50
C THR A 406 -9.70 0.10 -1.37
N ASP A 407 -10.64 1.02 -1.13
CA ASP A 407 -12.08 0.74 -0.96
C ASP A 407 -12.78 0.13 -2.19
N THR A 408 -12.12 0.09 -3.35
CA THR A 408 -12.65 -0.62 -4.54
C THR A 408 -12.46 -2.14 -4.44
N THR A 409 -11.74 -2.59 -3.42
CA THR A 409 -11.36 -3.98 -3.15
C THR A 409 -11.36 -4.27 -1.65
N GLY A 410 -11.32 -5.55 -1.27
CA GLY A 410 -10.98 -5.96 0.08
C GLY A 410 -12.12 -5.96 1.09
N VAL A 411 -12.11 -5.05 2.07
CA VAL A 411 -13.03 -5.13 3.23
C VAL A 411 -14.44 -4.69 2.82
N SER A 412 -15.18 -5.62 2.21
CA SER A 412 -16.58 -5.46 1.84
C SER A 412 -16.88 -4.30 0.88
N PRO A 413 -16.18 -4.20 -0.27
CA PRO A 413 -16.53 -3.22 -1.30
C PRO A 413 -18.00 -3.36 -1.73
N ARG A 414 -18.63 -2.22 -1.98
CA ARG A 414 -20.00 -2.09 -2.49
C ARG A 414 -19.99 -2.04 -4.01
N ASP A 415 -21.13 -2.36 -4.61
CA ASP A 415 -21.29 -2.36 -6.06
C ASP A 415 -20.79 -1.06 -6.70
N PHE A 416 -21.16 0.10 -6.14
CA PHE A 416 -20.78 1.39 -6.70
C PHE A 416 -19.28 1.69 -6.60
N GLU A 417 -18.56 1.10 -5.64
CA GLU A 417 -17.11 1.27 -5.46
C GLU A 417 -16.37 0.47 -6.54
N GLY A 418 -16.78 -0.78 -6.78
CA GLY A 418 -16.28 -1.57 -7.91
C GLY A 418 -16.61 -0.93 -9.26
N TYR A 419 -17.85 -0.45 -9.46
CA TYR A 419 -18.21 0.29 -10.68
C TYR A 419 -17.40 1.58 -10.85
N PHE A 420 -17.05 2.27 -9.75
CA PHE A 420 -16.21 3.46 -9.82
C PHE A 420 -14.84 3.13 -10.41
N ALA A 421 -14.15 2.09 -9.92
CA ALA A 421 -12.88 1.64 -10.49
C ALA A 421 -12.99 1.30 -11.98
N PHE A 422 -14.04 0.57 -12.37
CA PHE A 422 -14.30 0.20 -13.76
C PHE A 422 -14.55 1.41 -14.67
N ASN A 423 -15.30 2.40 -14.19
CA ASN A 423 -15.58 3.63 -14.93
C ASN A 423 -14.32 4.47 -15.10
N LYS A 424 -13.48 4.56 -14.06
CA LYS A 424 -12.23 5.32 -14.08
C LYS A 424 -11.18 4.68 -14.99
N THR A 425 -10.99 3.36 -14.90
CA THR A 425 -10.17 2.63 -15.89
C THR A 425 -10.70 2.78 -17.31
N GLN A 426 -12.03 2.74 -17.51
CA GLN A 426 -12.61 2.98 -18.84
C GLN A 426 -12.33 4.39 -19.37
N ALA A 427 -12.42 5.41 -18.52
CA ALA A 427 -12.10 6.79 -18.90
C ALA A 427 -10.61 6.93 -19.29
N ALA A 428 -9.71 6.34 -18.50
CA ALA A 428 -8.29 6.29 -18.81
C ALA A 428 -8.00 5.59 -20.15
N LEU A 429 -8.59 4.42 -20.37
CA LEU A 429 -8.47 3.65 -21.62
C LEU A 429 -9.02 4.42 -22.83
N ASN A 430 -10.17 5.09 -22.71
CA ASN A 430 -10.72 5.90 -23.80
C ASN A 430 -9.77 7.04 -24.18
N ASN A 431 -9.19 7.73 -23.19
CA ASN A 431 -8.20 8.76 -23.44
C ASN A 431 -6.93 8.19 -24.11
N ALA A 432 -6.45 7.03 -23.67
CA ALA A 432 -5.32 6.33 -24.27
C ALA A 432 -5.57 6.01 -25.75
N THR A 433 -6.70 5.34 -26.03
CA THR A 433 -7.12 4.95 -27.38
C THR A 433 -7.24 6.16 -28.29
N GLU A 434 -7.89 7.23 -27.84
CA GLU A 434 -8.04 8.43 -28.67
C GLU A 434 -6.68 9.09 -28.98
N ILE A 435 -5.75 9.15 -28.03
CA ILE A 435 -4.39 9.65 -28.28
C ILE A 435 -3.69 8.75 -29.31
N MET A 436 -3.74 7.43 -29.14
CA MET A 436 -3.11 6.50 -30.08
C MET A 436 -3.68 6.62 -31.49
N SER A 437 -5.01 6.65 -31.66
CA SER A 437 -5.66 6.85 -32.96
C SER A 437 -5.28 8.19 -33.59
N LEU A 438 -5.16 9.26 -32.79
CA LEU A 438 -4.72 10.56 -33.30
C LEU A 438 -3.25 10.55 -33.74
N LEU A 439 -2.36 9.91 -32.98
CA LEU A 439 -0.96 9.77 -33.35
C LEU A 439 -0.83 9.03 -34.68
N VAL A 440 -1.57 7.94 -34.90
CA VAL A 440 -1.55 7.18 -36.16
C VAL A 440 -2.07 8.03 -37.33
N ASN A 441 -3.16 8.77 -37.13
CA ASN A 441 -3.76 9.58 -38.18
C ASN A 441 -2.94 10.81 -38.58
N VAL A 442 -2.27 11.46 -37.61
CA VAL A 442 -1.51 12.70 -37.85
C VAL A 442 -0.16 12.42 -38.51
N THR A 443 0.29 11.17 -38.50
CA THR A 443 1.67 10.84 -38.83
C THR A 443 1.77 9.92 -40.05
N ASN A 444 1.96 10.54 -41.21
CA ASN A 444 2.34 9.82 -42.43
C ASN A 444 3.61 8.97 -42.23
N GLU A 445 4.46 9.30 -41.25
CA GLU A 445 5.67 8.54 -40.94
C GLU A 445 5.40 7.22 -40.22
N TRP A 446 4.37 7.12 -39.38
CA TRP A 446 3.99 5.81 -38.85
C TRP A 446 3.52 4.93 -40.02
N ASN A 447 2.65 5.48 -40.89
CA ASN A 447 2.17 4.87 -42.15
C ASN A 447 3.27 4.46 -43.14
N ASN A 448 4.35 5.22 -43.29
CA ASN A 448 5.38 5.00 -44.31
C ASN A 448 6.69 4.37 -43.81
N THR A 449 7.01 4.51 -42.52
CA THR A 449 8.33 4.15 -41.96
C THR A 449 8.25 2.99 -40.98
N VAL A 450 7.08 2.78 -40.37
CA VAL A 450 6.90 1.87 -39.25
C VAL A 450 5.99 0.69 -39.64
N TYR A 451 4.91 0.92 -40.39
CA TYR A 451 4.09 -0.17 -40.92
C TYR A 451 4.73 -0.82 -42.16
N THR A 452 5.49 -1.90 -41.97
CA THR A 452 5.85 -2.79 -43.08
C THR A 452 4.74 -3.81 -43.30
N ASN A 453 4.29 -3.99 -44.57
CA ASN A 453 3.34 -4.94 -45.20
C ASN A 453 2.15 -5.61 -44.45
N ASN A 454 2.10 -5.65 -43.13
CA ASN A 454 1.05 -6.26 -42.30
C ASN A 454 0.44 -5.29 -41.26
N GLY A 455 0.99 -4.08 -41.08
CA GLY A 455 0.29 -3.02 -40.34
C GLY A 455 0.34 -3.10 -38.81
N SER A 456 1.31 -3.78 -38.19
CA SER A 456 1.43 -3.87 -36.72
C SER A 456 2.69 -3.19 -36.17
N ILE A 457 2.60 -2.68 -34.94
CA ILE A 457 3.74 -2.23 -34.13
C ILE A 457 3.74 -2.94 -32.79
N GLN A 458 4.90 -3.04 -32.14
CA GLN A 458 4.98 -3.55 -30.79
C GLN A 458 5.78 -2.60 -29.90
N ILE A 459 5.18 -2.21 -28.79
CA ILE A 459 5.82 -1.39 -27.75
C ILE A 459 6.40 -2.34 -26.70
N VAL A 460 7.70 -2.22 -26.45
CA VAL A 460 8.42 -2.98 -25.42
C VAL A 460 8.91 -1.97 -24.39
N ALA A 461 8.07 -1.67 -23.38
CA ALA A 461 8.35 -0.59 -22.45
C ALA A 461 9.67 -0.77 -21.69
N LEU A 462 10.06 -2.02 -21.41
CA LEU A 462 11.32 -2.34 -20.73
C LEU A 462 12.56 -1.81 -21.49
N ASN A 463 12.48 -1.71 -22.82
CA ASN A 463 13.59 -1.20 -23.62
C ASN A 463 13.91 0.26 -23.29
N GLN A 464 12.93 1.06 -22.88
CA GLN A 464 13.14 2.47 -22.50
C GLN A 464 14.11 2.57 -21.32
N ILE A 465 13.90 1.75 -20.28
CA ILE A 465 14.78 1.68 -19.11
C ILE A 465 16.18 1.19 -19.49
N LYS A 466 16.26 0.27 -20.45
CA LYS A 466 17.53 -0.27 -20.96
C LYS A 466 18.26 0.66 -21.93
N GLY A 467 17.71 1.85 -22.24
CA GLY A 467 18.27 2.77 -23.23
C GLY A 467 18.23 2.22 -24.67
N MET A 468 17.34 1.28 -24.94
CA MET A 468 17.08 0.70 -26.26
C MET A 468 15.83 1.32 -26.89
N ASN A 469 15.58 1.03 -28.17
CA ASN A 469 14.37 1.51 -28.84
C ASN A 469 13.13 0.77 -28.29
N PRO A 470 12.14 1.47 -27.70
CA PRO A 470 10.95 0.83 -27.19
C PRO A 470 9.88 0.57 -28.26
N VAL A 471 10.04 1.11 -29.48
CA VAL A 471 9.10 0.91 -30.59
C VAL A 471 9.67 -0.07 -31.61
N MET A 472 9.11 -1.27 -31.65
CA MET A 472 9.49 -2.33 -32.57
C MET A 472 8.58 -2.31 -33.80
N THR A 473 9.19 -2.35 -34.97
CA THR A 473 8.49 -2.23 -36.28
C THR A 473 8.76 -3.42 -37.20
N ASN A 474 9.83 -4.17 -36.91
CA ASN A 474 10.18 -5.39 -37.60
C ASN A 474 9.48 -6.58 -36.92
N GLN A 475 8.49 -7.19 -37.58
CA GLN A 475 7.75 -8.34 -37.03
C GLN A 475 8.65 -9.52 -36.62
N SER A 476 9.83 -9.68 -37.23
CA SER A 476 10.79 -10.73 -36.82
C SER A 476 11.45 -10.46 -35.47
N GLU A 477 11.35 -9.24 -34.95
CA GLU A 477 11.84 -8.83 -33.63
C GLU A 477 10.73 -8.78 -32.59
N PHE A 478 9.47 -9.05 -32.97
CA PHE A 478 8.35 -9.03 -32.03
C PHE A 478 8.48 -10.15 -31.01
N ILE A 479 8.28 -9.80 -29.74
CA ILE A 479 8.14 -10.73 -28.63
C ILE A 479 6.73 -11.31 -28.73
N ASN A 480 6.64 -12.61 -29.02
CA ASN A 480 5.37 -13.31 -29.09
C ASN A 480 5.29 -14.40 -28.01
N PHE A 481 4.37 -14.22 -27.06
CA PHE A 481 4.13 -15.17 -25.98
C PHE A 481 3.24 -16.37 -26.40
N THR A 482 2.58 -16.30 -27.55
CA THR A 482 1.67 -17.31 -28.14
C THR A 482 2.24 -17.88 -29.44
N THR A 483 3.16 -18.85 -29.34
CA THR A 483 3.45 -19.72 -30.50
C THR A 483 2.98 -21.14 -30.21
N ASN A 484 1.85 -21.51 -30.81
CA ASN A 484 1.32 -22.86 -30.79
C ASN A 484 2.29 -23.81 -31.51
N LEU A 485 3.06 -24.58 -30.74
CA LEU A 485 3.81 -25.69 -31.30
C LEU A 485 2.90 -26.90 -31.37
N GLY A 486 2.70 -27.42 -32.57
CA GLY A 486 1.87 -28.61 -32.77
C GLY A 486 2.34 -29.77 -31.88
N SER A 487 1.54 -30.13 -30.87
CA SER A 487 1.44 -31.41 -30.14
C SER A 487 2.73 -32.22 -29.87
N GLY A 488 3.90 -31.59 -29.81
CA GLY A 488 5.19 -32.25 -30.05
C GLY A 488 6.16 -32.23 -28.87
N GLY A 489 5.72 -32.63 -27.68
CA GLY A 489 6.61 -32.85 -26.55
C GLY A 489 5.91 -32.61 -25.21
N GLN A 490 5.65 -33.68 -24.44
CA GLN A 490 5.35 -33.53 -23.02
C GLN A 490 6.63 -33.11 -22.30
N HIS A 491 6.86 -31.81 -22.16
CA HIS A 491 7.84 -31.31 -21.20
C HIS A 491 7.25 -31.47 -19.80
N ALA A 492 7.95 -32.15 -18.91
CA ALA A 492 7.56 -32.21 -17.50
C ALA A 492 7.72 -30.81 -16.89
N LEU A 493 6.66 -30.33 -16.22
CA LEU A 493 6.76 -29.13 -15.39
C LEU A 493 7.71 -29.39 -14.21
N PRO A 494 8.47 -28.38 -13.73
CA PRO A 494 9.37 -28.56 -12.59
C PRO A 494 8.60 -28.59 -11.27
N VAL A 495 7.29 -28.28 -11.33
CA VAL A 495 6.35 -28.17 -10.23
C VAL A 495 5.13 -29.03 -10.52
N MET A 496 4.55 -29.62 -9.48
CA MET A 496 3.26 -30.29 -9.59
C MET A 496 2.15 -29.26 -9.42
N LEU A 497 1.21 -29.25 -10.38
CA LEU A 497 0.03 -28.40 -10.31
C LEU A 497 -1.13 -29.12 -9.65
N GLU A 498 -1.73 -28.48 -8.65
CA GLU A 498 -2.97 -28.92 -8.02
C GLU A 498 -4.01 -27.79 -8.11
N LEU A 499 -5.18 -28.13 -8.66
CA LEU A 499 -6.32 -27.24 -8.78
C LEU A 499 -7.39 -27.73 -7.81
N MET A 500 -7.92 -26.83 -6.99
CA MET A 500 -9.06 -27.11 -6.14
C MET A 500 -10.08 -25.99 -6.22
N ASN A 501 -11.34 -26.37 -6.06
CA ASN A 501 -12.47 -25.46 -6.03
C ASN A 501 -13.54 -25.99 -5.06
N ALA A 502 -14.44 -25.09 -4.63
CA ALA A 502 -15.68 -25.48 -3.97
C ALA A 502 -16.64 -26.21 -4.94
N ASN A 503 -17.58 -26.99 -4.39
CA ASN A 503 -18.52 -27.83 -5.14
C ASN A 503 -19.29 -27.04 -6.22
N GLY A 504 -18.83 -27.08 -7.48
CA GLY A 504 -19.56 -26.52 -8.64
C GLY A 504 -18.69 -25.76 -9.65
N LEU A 505 -17.54 -25.24 -9.24
CA LEU A 505 -16.62 -24.46 -10.07
C LEU A 505 -15.76 -25.35 -11.00
N ASN A 506 -16.36 -26.08 -11.95
CA ASN A 506 -15.57 -26.92 -12.86
C ASN A 506 -14.58 -26.08 -13.67
N VAL A 507 -13.26 -26.31 -13.50
CA VAL A 507 -12.23 -25.73 -14.37
C VAL A 507 -12.59 -26.05 -15.82
N THR A 508 -12.88 -25.02 -16.62
CA THR A 508 -13.42 -25.22 -17.97
C THR A 508 -12.35 -25.68 -18.93
N SER A 509 -11.13 -25.19 -18.75
CA SER A 509 -9.95 -25.65 -19.47
C SER A 509 -8.66 -25.35 -18.71
N MET A 510 -7.68 -26.25 -18.85
CA MET A 510 -6.29 -26.00 -18.51
C MET A 510 -5.46 -26.20 -19.77
N ILE A 511 -4.81 -25.14 -20.24
CA ILE A 511 -3.96 -25.19 -21.43
C ILE A 511 -2.51 -25.04 -20.99
N LEU A 512 -1.70 -26.04 -21.34
CA LEU A 512 -0.25 -26.01 -21.20
C LEU A 512 0.38 -25.77 -22.57
N GLU A 513 0.97 -24.59 -22.77
CA GLU A 513 1.68 -24.25 -24.00
C GLU A 513 3.20 -24.20 -23.71
N THR A 514 4.00 -24.90 -24.51
CA THR A 514 5.46 -24.77 -24.50
C THR A 514 5.88 -23.97 -25.73
N PRO A 515 6.57 -22.82 -25.59
CA PRO A 515 7.09 -22.01 -26.68
C PRO A 515 8.38 -22.62 -27.24
N TRP A 516 8.73 -22.21 -28.47
CA TRP A 516 9.95 -22.63 -29.17
C TRP A 516 11.06 -21.58 -29.08
N ASN A 517 10.92 -20.50 -28.31
CA ASN A 517 11.96 -19.48 -28.25
C ASN A 517 13.24 -20.09 -27.66
N PRO A 518 14.33 -20.24 -28.45
CA PRO A 518 15.55 -20.88 -27.96
C PRO A 518 16.27 -20.08 -26.87
N ALA A 519 15.86 -18.82 -26.62
CA ALA A 519 16.46 -17.96 -25.62
C ALA A 519 15.89 -18.16 -24.20
N LEU A 520 14.61 -18.58 -24.05
CA LEU A 520 13.95 -18.77 -22.75
C LEU A 520 12.99 -19.95 -22.80
N ASN A 521 13.30 -20.99 -22.02
CA ASN A 521 12.46 -22.18 -21.86
C ASN A 521 11.38 -21.92 -20.80
N TYR A 522 10.15 -21.67 -21.22
CA TYR A 522 9.01 -21.50 -20.32
C TYR A 522 7.84 -22.42 -20.66
N SER A 523 6.88 -22.54 -19.76
CA SER A 523 5.58 -23.17 -20.01
C SER A 523 4.49 -22.20 -19.59
N ARG A 524 3.50 -21.99 -20.45
CA ARG A 524 2.34 -21.16 -20.13
C ARG A 524 1.23 -22.06 -19.60
N VAL A 525 0.68 -21.70 -18.45
CA VAL A 525 -0.49 -22.35 -17.85
C VAL A 525 -1.62 -21.35 -17.85
N ARG A 526 -2.70 -21.67 -18.56
CA ARG A 526 -3.97 -20.93 -18.49
C ARG A 526 -5.01 -21.78 -17.82
N VAL A 527 -5.73 -21.22 -16.86
CA VAL A 527 -6.83 -21.84 -16.14
C VAL A 527 -8.04 -20.93 -16.31
N SER A 528 -9.07 -21.41 -16.99
CA SER A 528 -10.31 -20.64 -17.12
C SER A 528 -11.36 -21.17 -16.17
N PHE A 529 -12.06 -20.24 -15.52
CA PHE A 529 -13.20 -20.54 -14.67
C PHE A 529 -14.50 -20.30 -15.44
N PRO A 530 -15.57 -21.06 -15.17
CA PRO A 530 -16.86 -20.81 -15.81
C PRO A 530 -17.40 -19.46 -15.36
N GLU A 531 -18.22 -18.86 -16.21
CA GLU A 531 -19.02 -17.72 -15.78
C GLU A 531 -19.94 -18.15 -14.63
N THR A 532 -19.92 -17.41 -13.53
CA THR A 532 -20.80 -17.63 -12.40
C THR A 532 -21.22 -16.29 -11.81
N THR A 533 -22.52 -16.15 -11.59
CA THR A 533 -23.12 -15.04 -10.84
C THR A 533 -23.54 -15.49 -9.44
N ASP A 534 -23.23 -16.73 -9.06
CA ASP A 534 -23.61 -17.28 -7.78
C ASP A 534 -22.62 -16.81 -6.70
N MET A 535 -23.15 -16.08 -5.72
CA MET A 535 -22.41 -15.54 -4.59
C MET A 535 -22.26 -16.54 -3.43
N GLU A 536 -22.71 -17.80 -3.58
CA GLU A 536 -22.35 -18.87 -2.63
C GLU A 536 -20.81 -19.01 -2.53
N GLU A 537 -20.29 -19.55 -1.40
CA GLU A 537 -18.86 -19.65 -1.02
C GLU A 537 -17.97 -20.36 -2.05
N ASN A 538 -17.78 -19.71 -3.19
CA ASN A 538 -17.08 -20.19 -4.36
C ASN A 538 -15.63 -19.78 -4.24
N TRP A 539 -14.79 -20.62 -3.66
CA TRP A 539 -13.35 -20.41 -3.67
C TRP A 539 -12.69 -21.26 -4.76
N ALA A 540 -11.61 -20.74 -5.34
CA ALA A 540 -10.67 -21.56 -6.09
C ALA A 540 -9.24 -21.20 -5.72
N TYR A 541 -8.37 -22.21 -5.86
CA TYR A 541 -6.95 -21.98 -5.79
C TYR A 541 -6.19 -22.86 -6.77
N ILE A 542 -5.03 -22.35 -7.16
CA ILE A 542 -4.00 -23.10 -7.87
C ILE A 542 -2.78 -23.17 -6.99
N LYS A 543 -2.23 -24.38 -6.90
CA LYS A 543 -1.12 -24.71 -6.04
C LYS A 543 0.01 -25.28 -6.88
N PHE A 544 1.20 -24.74 -6.68
CA PHE A 544 2.44 -25.23 -7.28
C PHE A 544 3.27 -25.88 -6.17
N LYS A 545 3.41 -27.21 -6.20
CA LYS A 545 4.28 -27.93 -5.26
C LYS A 545 5.70 -27.98 -5.81
N GLY A 546 6.68 -27.64 -4.98
CA GLY A 546 8.09 -27.58 -5.35
C GLY A 546 8.98 -27.16 -4.19
N LEU A 547 10.20 -26.72 -4.47
CA LEU A 547 11.17 -26.29 -3.46
C LEU A 547 11.04 -24.77 -3.27
N PHE A 548 10.31 -24.33 -2.27
CA PHE A 548 10.07 -22.91 -1.99
C PHE A 548 10.55 -22.48 -0.60
N ASN A 549 11.45 -23.23 0.02
CA ASN A 549 12.00 -22.83 1.32
C ASN A 549 12.81 -21.52 1.22
N GLU A 550 13.49 -21.33 0.09
CA GLU A 550 14.17 -20.09 -0.28
C GLU A 550 13.58 -19.59 -1.60
N ILE A 551 13.01 -18.38 -1.56
CA ILE A 551 12.45 -17.74 -2.74
C ILE A 551 13.14 -16.41 -3.01
N SER A 552 13.10 -15.99 -4.26
CA SER A 552 13.28 -14.59 -4.61
C SER A 552 11.99 -14.08 -5.22
N TYR A 553 11.54 -12.91 -4.79
CA TYR A 553 10.40 -12.23 -5.42
C TYR A 553 10.74 -10.77 -5.66
N SER A 554 9.88 -10.09 -6.41
CA SER A 554 10.01 -8.66 -6.66
C SER A 554 8.94 -7.92 -5.87
N PRO A 555 9.34 -7.19 -4.82
CA PRO A 555 8.42 -6.36 -4.05
C PRO A 555 7.83 -5.23 -4.88
N SER A 556 6.66 -4.75 -4.49
CA SER A 556 6.02 -3.57 -5.05
C SER A 556 6.93 -2.36 -4.90
N LEU A 557 6.93 -1.50 -5.91
CA LEU A 557 7.77 -0.31 -6.06
C LEU A 557 9.26 -0.57 -6.38
N ILE A 558 9.70 -1.83 -6.40
CA ILE A 558 11.06 -2.21 -6.78
C ILE A 558 11.04 -3.37 -7.78
N GLU A 559 10.20 -3.26 -8.80
CA GLU A 559 10.01 -4.30 -9.83
C GLU A 559 11.28 -4.55 -10.67
N TYR A 560 12.30 -3.71 -10.53
CA TYR A 560 13.62 -3.85 -11.15
C TYR A 560 14.61 -4.70 -10.37
N ASP A 561 14.26 -5.06 -9.13
CA ASP A 561 15.10 -5.81 -8.22
C ASP A 561 14.34 -7.00 -7.63
N THR A 562 15.07 -7.85 -6.94
CA THR A 562 14.50 -9.00 -6.22
C THR A 562 15.04 -9.06 -4.82
N ILE A 563 14.20 -9.53 -3.90
CA ILE A 563 14.57 -9.82 -2.52
C ILE A 563 14.54 -11.32 -2.32
N ASN A 564 15.64 -11.84 -1.78
CA ASN A 564 15.74 -13.23 -1.36
C ASN A 564 15.16 -13.34 0.04
N LEU A 565 14.21 -14.26 0.20
CA LEU A 565 13.59 -14.58 1.48
C LEU A 565 13.83 -16.06 1.80
N SER A 566 14.17 -16.35 3.05
CA SER A 566 14.14 -17.71 3.57
C SER A 566 12.95 -17.89 4.48
N ARG A 567 12.20 -18.99 4.31
CA ARG A 567 11.03 -19.26 5.15
C ARG A 567 11.40 -19.41 6.62
N SER A 568 12.64 -19.84 6.92
CA SER A 568 13.15 -19.96 8.30
C SER A 568 13.35 -18.61 8.99
N GLU A 569 13.42 -17.50 8.25
CA GLU A 569 13.52 -16.15 8.82
C GLU A 569 12.18 -15.66 9.37
N TYR A 570 11.07 -16.33 9.01
CA TYR A 570 9.71 -15.98 9.38
C TYR A 570 9.07 -17.16 10.13
N TYR A 571 9.00 -17.10 11.46
CA TYR A 571 8.35 -18.11 12.33
C TYR A 571 8.64 -19.59 11.97
N PRO A 572 9.83 -20.11 12.31
CA PRO A 572 10.26 -21.46 11.92
C PRO A 572 9.48 -22.62 12.58
N ASP A 573 8.73 -22.35 13.66
CA ASP A 573 8.16 -23.39 14.54
C ASP A 573 6.66 -23.71 14.31
N THR A 574 5.93 -22.94 13.49
CA THR A 574 4.49 -23.21 13.22
C THR A 574 4.33 -24.20 12.07
N TYR A 575 4.64 -25.48 12.33
CA TYR A 575 4.53 -26.57 11.35
C TYR A 575 3.19 -27.33 11.39
N GLU A 576 2.23 -26.94 12.24
CA GLU A 576 0.91 -27.59 12.24
C GLU A 576 0.01 -26.98 11.17
N ALA A 577 0.02 -27.64 10.01
CA ALA A 577 -0.94 -27.40 8.94
C ALA A 577 -2.36 -27.76 9.41
N TYR A 578 -3.17 -26.74 9.67
CA TYR A 578 -4.62 -26.66 9.37
C TYR A 578 -5.50 -27.88 9.75
N GLU A 579 -6.26 -27.73 10.84
CA GLU A 579 -7.66 -28.16 10.92
C GLU A 579 -8.47 -26.95 11.44
N ASP A 580 -9.57 -26.61 10.76
CA ASP A 580 -10.54 -25.52 11.04
C ASP A 580 -10.21 -24.05 10.72
N TRP A 581 -10.97 -23.51 9.76
CA TRP A 581 -11.12 -22.07 9.46
C TRP A 581 -11.85 -21.27 10.56
N ASP A 582 -12.46 -21.94 11.54
CA ASP A 582 -13.48 -21.34 12.43
C ASP A 582 -12.98 -21.00 13.86
N SER A 583 -11.73 -21.30 14.22
CA SER A 583 -11.22 -20.96 15.57
C SER A 583 -10.36 -19.70 15.59
N ARG A 584 -10.82 -18.72 16.37
CA ARG A 584 -10.20 -17.40 16.64
C ARG A 584 -8.85 -17.45 17.39
N SER A 585 -8.09 -18.55 17.31
CA SER A 585 -6.71 -18.61 17.83
C SER A 585 -5.74 -18.13 16.74
N ALA A 586 -5.72 -16.81 16.52
CA ALA A 586 -4.87 -16.13 15.53
C ALA A 586 -3.34 -16.30 15.73
N HIS A 587 -2.92 -17.08 16.73
CA HIS A 587 -1.50 -17.28 17.07
C HIS A 587 -0.90 -18.58 16.51
N ASP A 588 -1.71 -19.55 16.06
CA ASP A 588 -1.20 -20.87 15.65
C ASP A 588 -1.00 -21.00 14.12
N ASN A 589 -1.52 -20.06 13.31
CA ASN A 589 -1.52 -20.13 11.85
C ASN A 589 -0.87 -18.89 11.21
N PHE A 590 0.47 -18.83 11.19
CA PHE A 590 1.19 -17.78 10.47
C PHE A 590 1.10 -18.00 8.95
N GLU A 591 0.17 -17.30 8.30
CA GLU A 591 0.04 -17.28 6.85
C GLU A 591 0.80 -16.08 6.26
N LEU A 592 1.78 -16.37 5.41
CA LEU A 592 2.57 -15.35 4.73
C LEU A 592 2.05 -15.16 3.31
N TYR A 593 1.54 -13.96 3.03
CA TYR A 593 1.07 -13.57 1.69
C TYR A 593 1.94 -12.46 1.12
N LEU A 594 2.27 -12.56 -0.18
CA LEU A 594 3.04 -11.57 -0.92
C LEU A 594 2.20 -11.00 -2.08
N PRO A 595 2.19 -9.68 -2.33
CA PRO A 595 1.31 -9.07 -3.32
C PRO A 595 1.72 -9.29 -4.78
N LEU A 596 3.01 -9.50 -5.03
CA LEU A 596 3.61 -9.79 -6.34
C LEU A 596 3.25 -8.76 -7.43
N ALA A 597 3.71 -7.51 -7.27
CA ALA A 597 3.44 -6.44 -8.24
C ALA A 597 3.82 -6.82 -9.68
N ASN A 598 4.95 -7.51 -9.93
CA ASN A 598 5.30 -8.01 -11.27
C ASN A 598 5.06 -9.52 -11.44
N GLY A 599 4.37 -10.17 -10.51
CA GLY A 599 4.01 -11.58 -10.57
C GLY A 599 5.15 -12.58 -10.34
N LEU A 600 6.40 -12.14 -10.13
CA LEU A 600 7.57 -13.02 -10.05
C LEU A 600 7.68 -13.76 -8.71
N ILE A 601 7.84 -15.08 -8.80
CA ILE A 601 8.40 -15.93 -7.75
C ILE A 601 9.47 -16.82 -8.35
N TYR A 602 10.67 -16.78 -7.80
CA TYR A 602 11.79 -17.61 -8.20
C TYR A 602 12.16 -18.57 -7.07
N SER A 603 12.19 -19.87 -7.37
CA SER A 603 12.73 -20.88 -6.46
C SER A 603 14.25 -20.90 -6.58
N THR A 604 14.96 -20.47 -5.54
CA THR A 604 16.43 -20.41 -5.54
C THR A 604 17.04 -21.81 -5.64
N GLU A 605 16.52 -22.74 -4.85
CA GLU A 605 16.97 -24.13 -4.81
C GLU A 605 16.56 -24.89 -6.07
N GLY A 606 15.32 -24.73 -6.51
CA GLY A 606 14.76 -25.42 -7.67
C GLY A 606 15.20 -24.83 -9.01
N ARG A 607 15.72 -23.60 -9.03
CA ARG A 607 16.16 -22.88 -10.23
C ARG A 607 15.10 -22.76 -11.32
N TYR A 608 13.86 -22.48 -10.90
CA TYR A 608 12.74 -22.21 -11.77
C TYR A 608 11.94 -21.00 -11.27
N ALA A 609 11.21 -20.34 -12.16
CA ALA A 609 10.31 -19.24 -11.81
C ALA A 609 8.85 -19.61 -12.08
N VAL A 610 7.95 -19.10 -11.25
CA VAL A 610 6.52 -19.01 -11.52
C VAL A 610 6.17 -17.53 -11.60
N ILE A 611 5.62 -17.10 -12.73
CA ILE A 611 5.29 -15.71 -13.01
C ILE A 611 3.79 -15.62 -13.25
N LYS A 612 3.05 -14.96 -12.35
CA LYS A 612 1.63 -14.66 -12.55
C LYS A 612 1.47 -13.53 -13.56
N ASN A 613 0.57 -13.68 -14.54
CA ASN A 613 0.12 -12.53 -15.34
C ASN A 613 -0.94 -11.76 -14.55
N CYS A 614 -0.57 -10.59 -14.04
CA CYS A 614 -1.43 -9.74 -13.21
C CYS A 614 -2.56 -9.08 -14.02
N SER A 615 -2.44 -8.93 -15.34
CA SER A 615 -3.49 -8.31 -16.18
C SER A 615 -4.69 -9.21 -16.46
N GLN A 616 -4.64 -10.50 -16.06
CA GLN A 616 -5.76 -11.45 -16.25
C GLN A 616 -6.55 -11.71 -14.95
N SER A 617 -5.87 -11.61 -13.81
CA SER A 617 -6.42 -11.71 -12.45
C SER A 617 -5.27 -11.41 -11.49
N HIS A 618 -5.35 -10.34 -10.71
CA HIS A 618 -4.24 -9.96 -9.84
C HIS A 618 -4.55 -10.39 -8.42
N VAL A 619 -4.04 -11.56 -8.05
CA VAL A 619 -4.14 -12.09 -6.70
C VAL A 619 -2.79 -12.23 -6.03
N CYS A 620 -2.77 -12.00 -4.72
CA CYS A 620 -1.57 -12.25 -3.91
C CYS A 620 -1.24 -13.75 -3.86
N MET A 621 -0.02 -14.07 -3.43
CA MET A 621 0.46 -15.45 -3.28
C MET A 621 0.66 -15.81 -1.81
N LYS A 622 0.09 -16.93 -1.38
CA LYS A 622 0.44 -17.60 -0.12
C LYS A 622 1.73 -18.40 -0.28
N TRP A 623 2.67 -18.20 0.65
CA TRP A 623 3.98 -18.85 0.64
C TRP A 623 4.16 -19.88 1.75
N ASN A 624 4.49 -21.12 1.38
CA ASN A 624 4.95 -22.19 2.26
C ASN A 624 6.30 -22.77 1.77
N PRO A 625 7.05 -23.51 2.62
CA PRO A 625 8.33 -24.08 2.21
C PRO A 625 8.27 -25.05 1.01
N ASP A 626 7.18 -25.79 0.85
CA ASP A 626 7.01 -26.86 -0.14
C ASP A 626 5.96 -26.54 -1.21
N GLU A 627 5.27 -25.41 -1.08
CA GLU A 627 4.25 -24.97 -2.02
C GLU A 627 4.09 -23.45 -2.04
N ILE A 628 3.66 -22.96 -3.20
CA ILE A 628 3.03 -21.64 -3.31
C ILE A 628 1.60 -21.81 -3.79
N ARG A 629 0.72 -20.90 -3.36
CA ARG A 629 -0.70 -20.94 -3.69
C ARG A 629 -1.21 -19.56 -4.08
N PHE A 630 -1.96 -19.52 -5.17
CA PHE A 630 -2.76 -18.35 -5.57
C PHE A 630 -4.21 -18.72 -5.36
N MET A 631 -4.95 -17.87 -4.66
CA MET A 631 -6.29 -18.18 -4.17
C MET A 631 -7.16 -16.95 -4.29
N GLN A 632 -8.44 -17.18 -4.53
CA GLN A 632 -9.47 -16.16 -4.52
C GLN A 632 -10.70 -16.74 -3.83
N THR A 633 -11.27 -15.99 -2.88
CA THR A 633 -12.55 -16.33 -2.26
C THR A 633 -13.68 -15.65 -3.02
N GLU A 634 -14.85 -16.26 -2.99
CA GLU A 634 -16.08 -15.72 -3.57
C GLU A 634 -15.85 -15.26 -5.03
N ILE A 635 -15.45 -16.22 -5.88
CA ILE A 635 -15.26 -16.02 -7.32
C ILE A 635 -16.62 -15.69 -7.92
N ILE A 636 -16.89 -14.39 -8.00
CA ILE A 636 -17.95 -13.81 -8.81
C ILE A 636 -17.30 -13.51 -10.15
N ASN A 637 -17.73 -14.26 -11.16
CA ASN A 637 -17.08 -14.27 -12.46
C ASN A 637 -18.12 -14.05 -13.56
N PRO A 638 -18.62 -12.83 -13.74
CA PRO A 638 -19.62 -12.55 -14.77
C PRO A 638 -19.05 -12.59 -16.19
N HIS A 639 -17.72 -12.62 -16.36
CA HIS A 639 -17.04 -12.40 -17.64
C HIS A 639 -16.07 -13.50 -18.07
N GLY A 640 -15.92 -14.59 -17.30
CA GLY A 640 -14.98 -15.66 -17.59
C GLY A 640 -13.53 -15.31 -17.24
N GLU A 641 -13.22 -15.29 -15.95
CA GLU A 641 -11.89 -15.08 -15.40
C GLU A 641 -10.94 -16.18 -15.85
N THR A 642 -9.77 -15.75 -16.30
CA THR A 642 -8.68 -16.65 -16.68
C THR A 642 -7.48 -16.32 -15.82
N TRP A 643 -6.95 -17.33 -15.15
CA TRP A 643 -5.65 -17.21 -14.50
C TRP A 643 -4.57 -17.68 -15.44
N GLU A 644 -3.53 -16.87 -15.55
CA GLU A 644 -2.41 -17.15 -16.42
C GLU A 644 -1.09 -17.08 -15.66
N TYR A 645 -0.25 -18.08 -15.92
CA TYR A 645 1.06 -18.25 -15.33
C TYR A 645 2.09 -18.62 -16.38
N PHE A 646 3.32 -18.21 -16.17
CA PHE A 646 4.49 -18.64 -16.92
C PHE A 646 5.46 -19.36 -15.98
N ILE A 647 5.89 -20.56 -16.35
CA ILE A 647 6.80 -21.39 -15.57
C ILE A 647 8.12 -21.49 -16.33
N LEU A 648 9.17 -20.82 -15.85
CA LEU A 648 10.48 -20.80 -16.51
C LEU A 648 11.39 -21.84 -15.85
N GLN A 649 12.05 -22.69 -16.64
CA GLN A 649 12.96 -23.72 -16.15
C GLN A 649 14.41 -23.41 -16.52
N ASP A 650 15.34 -23.72 -15.63
CA ASP A 650 16.79 -23.59 -15.86
C ASP A 650 17.23 -22.15 -16.22
N VAL A 651 16.48 -21.15 -15.75
CA VAL A 651 16.79 -19.74 -15.95
C VAL A 651 17.53 -19.15 -14.76
N SER A 652 18.29 -18.08 -14.98
CA SER A 652 18.77 -17.23 -13.89
C SER A 652 17.65 -16.34 -13.35
N ILE A 653 17.82 -15.88 -12.10
CA ILE A 653 16.91 -14.91 -11.48
C ILE A 653 16.74 -13.64 -12.32
N ASN A 654 17.82 -13.12 -12.91
CA ASN A 654 17.77 -11.92 -13.76
C ASN A 654 16.94 -12.15 -15.04
N GLN A 655 17.04 -13.35 -15.65
CA GLN A 655 16.21 -13.71 -16.79
C GLN A 655 14.74 -13.84 -16.40
N ALA A 656 14.46 -14.41 -15.23
CA ALA A 656 13.10 -14.53 -14.70
C ALA A 656 12.49 -13.15 -14.39
N LEU A 657 13.26 -12.26 -13.78
CA LEU A 657 12.87 -10.88 -13.49
C LEU A 657 12.59 -10.08 -14.75
N GLU A 658 13.49 -10.15 -15.73
CA GLU A 658 13.28 -9.52 -17.04
C GLU A 658 11.99 -10.03 -17.71
N PHE A 659 11.75 -11.34 -17.68
CA PHE A 659 10.52 -11.91 -18.23
C PHE A 659 9.27 -11.45 -17.47
N ALA A 660 9.32 -11.44 -16.13
CA ALA A 660 8.21 -10.98 -15.30
C ALA A 660 7.84 -9.52 -15.59
N ASN A 661 8.86 -8.68 -15.77
CA ASN A 661 8.71 -7.29 -16.15
C ASN A 661 8.11 -7.12 -17.55
N LEU A 662 8.48 -7.96 -18.52
CA LEU A 662 7.87 -7.95 -19.87
C LEU A 662 6.41 -8.42 -19.88
N VAL A 663 5.99 -9.24 -18.93
CA VAL A 663 4.60 -9.69 -18.81
C VAL A 663 3.75 -8.63 -18.10
N ASN A 664 4.29 -8.04 -17.03
CA ASN A 664 3.52 -7.23 -16.09
C ASN A 664 3.95 -5.75 -16.13
N ALA A 665 5.00 -5.38 -15.39
CA ALA A 665 5.31 -3.98 -15.08
C ALA A 665 5.60 -3.10 -16.32
N PHE A 666 6.27 -3.67 -17.33
CA PHE A 666 6.70 -3.02 -18.56
C PHE A 666 6.25 -3.85 -19.76
N SER A 667 4.93 -4.03 -19.87
CA SER A 667 4.34 -4.99 -20.79
C SER A 667 4.72 -4.74 -22.24
N VAL A 668 4.60 -5.83 -22.99
CA VAL A 668 4.68 -5.82 -24.45
C VAL A 668 3.30 -5.59 -25.02
N GLU A 669 3.07 -4.41 -25.61
CA GLU A 669 1.80 -4.07 -26.25
C GLU A 669 1.94 -4.12 -27.77
N THR A 670 1.23 -5.04 -28.41
CA THR A 670 1.12 -5.08 -29.87
C THR A 670 -0.13 -4.33 -30.30
N PHE A 671 0.00 -3.47 -31.30
CA PHE A 671 -1.12 -2.76 -31.91
C PHE A 671 -1.17 -3.12 -33.39
N ASP A 672 -2.30 -3.69 -33.82
CA ASP A 672 -2.56 -3.99 -35.22
C ASP A 672 -3.28 -2.80 -35.90
N GLY A 673 -3.30 -2.77 -37.23
CA GLY A 673 -3.91 -1.68 -37.99
C GLY A 673 -5.39 -1.46 -37.68
N ASP A 674 -6.11 -2.52 -37.28
CA ASP A 674 -7.54 -2.48 -36.89
C ASP A 674 -7.76 -1.96 -35.45
N ASP A 675 -6.78 -2.13 -34.54
CA ASP A 675 -6.87 -1.60 -33.16
C ASP A 675 -6.74 -0.07 -33.11
N LEU A 676 -6.25 0.51 -34.21
CA LEU A 676 -5.87 1.92 -34.31
C LEU A 676 -6.82 2.73 -35.21
N SER A 677 -7.73 2.04 -35.93
CA SER A 677 -8.77 2.62 -36.81
C SER A 677 -10.12 2.70 -36.13
#